data_AF-A0AA48HI50-F1
#
_entry.id   AF-A0AA48HI50-F1
#
_cell.length_a   1.000
_cell.length_b   1.000
_cell.length_c   1.000
_cell.angle_alpha   90.00
_cell.angle_beta   90.00
_cell.angle_gamma   90.00
#
_symmetry.space_group_name_H-M   'P 1'
#
loop_
_entity.id
_entity.type
_entity.pdbx_description
1 polymer ?
#
loop_
_entity_poly.entity_id
_entity_poly.type
_entity_poly.pdbx_seq_one_letter_code
_entity_poly.pdbx_strand_id
1 'polypeptide(L)'
;MSNYAVGLVIVLYLAMLFVLAYFAEKNKRSKWTNNPYVYTLSLAVYCTAWTYYGSVGIASSSGISFLAIYLGPVIALPLWIVLMRKVIRISKQHKISSIADFISMRYGNNRRLGALVTLTCLFAIIPYISLQLKAVSETFSLISAKGSYRSTGFFDDSTFYIALLIAVFVAFYGTLSTDTSEHRKGIVATVALESILKLCFFLVIGIYITFYLFDGTADIYHKASLQDDFDQLISFGGLENGFNWLFTICLSFFAIFLLPRQFHVSVVENDNESHLRKAIWLFPLYLLLFNVFVIFIAWAGNLNLSQSVNHDYYSLLLPLQHNNYGLALMVFVGGFTTVISMIVVSTLALSTMVSNNIVIPYGFIKTLVEGNPEENTKRIKNIRRVAIFLLIIIAYYFYIQFSAQLSLYSIGLISFLIIAQLAPSFFLGLTWRRGTARGVEAGILIGLVVVFYTLFLPVISKATMPELDFTEEGFFGFAWLRPAHLLGLDYLTPESNAFFWSMSLNTLVFVGLSLRTKGNYRERNYAEMFVNHENYGNLQEGGFIWKGEAYVADIKRLLSRFLGEQRTNRALRLFNRKYNISEAEERADARLINFSEKLLTGSIGSASAKILLASVSKETPISLVEVLNILEESKETKASNKLLREKSAELAAMTQQLKTANEELRIQDKLKDEFLDTVAHELKTPITSIKAASEVLEDENMPPELRNRFLENINRDTDRLSTLIHNILDLEKLSGNRTELDIREHNMSKTIGKAIKGVEQIASKKETKIKFSSKEKILAFYDEDRILQVLTNLLSNSLKFTEPRNGKIKILLEGLENEVLVAIEDNGRGIPDEDKDYIFEKFYQSKNQNIKKPKGSGLGLAICKKIVESHNGTIVVDKNFKSGTRMIFSIPKK
;
A
#
# COMPACT_ATOMS: atom_id res chain seq x y z
N MET A 1 28.38 35.65 27.51
CA MET A 1 27.70 36.74 26.75
C MET A 1 26.76 37.52 27.68
N SER A 2 26.38 38.76 27.38
CA SER A 2 25.38 39.49 28.20
C SER A 2 24.00 38.82 28.11
N ASN A 3 23.28 38.70 29.24
CA ASN A 3 21.92 38.13 29.28
C ASN A 3 20.98 38.79 28.26
N TYR A 4 21.11 40.10 28.08
CA TYR A 4 20.32 40.86 27.11
C TYR A 4 20.62 40.46 25.67
N ALA A 5 21.88 40.15 25.34
CA ALA A 5 22.26 39.73 24.00
C ALA A 5 21.68 38.35 23.66
N VAL A 6 21.75 37.39 24.61
CA VAL A 6 21.16 36.06 24.44
C VAL A 6 19.63 36.15 24.33
N GLY A 7 19.00 36.96 25.18
CA GLY A 7 17.56 37.22 25.12
C GLY A 7 17.12 37.85 23.79
N LEU A 8 17.90 38.81 23.26
CA LEU A 8 17.62 39.42 21.95
C LEU A 8 17.72 38.42 20.80
N VAL A 9 18.71 37.51 20.83
CA VAL A 9 18.82 36.41 19.85
C VAL A 9 17.59 35.52 19.90
N ILE A 10 17.10 35.15 21.10
CA ILE A 10 15.88 34.36 21.28
C ILE A 10 14.67 35.06 20.66
N VAL A 11 14.47 36.35 20.95
CA VAL A 11 13.33 37.13 20.46
C VAL A 11 13.37 37.29 18.94
N LEU A 12 14.53 37.62 18.38
CA LEU A 12 14.71 37.70 16.92
C LEU A 12 14.44 36.37 16.23
N TYR A 13 14.91 35.27 16.84
CA TYR A 13 14.65 33.92 16.32
C TYR A 13 13.17 33.55 16.35
N LEU A 14 12.47 33.80 17.46
CA LEU A 14 11.01 33.60 17.56
C LEU A 14 10.24 34.46 16.56
N ALA A 15 10.64 35.71 16.36
CA ALA A 15 10.06 36.60 15.37
C ALA A 15 10.26 36.06 13.94
N MET A 16 11.47 35.57 13.62
CA MET A 16 11.76 34.92 12.35
C MET A 16 10.85 33.71 12.11
N LEU A 17 10.68 32.83 13.11
CA LEU A 17 9.77 31.68 13.01
C LEU A 17 8.32 32.10 12.79
N PHE A 18 7.86 33.15 13.47
CA PHE A 18 6.52 33.69 13.27
C PHE A 18 6.30 34.16 11.82
N VAL A 19 7.26 34.92 11.28
CA VAL A 19 7.20 35.44 9.92
C VAL A 19 7.18 34.28 8.90
N LEU A 20 8.03 33.28 9.09
CA LEU A 20 8.09 32.10 8.23
C LEU A 20 6.76 31.34 8.22
N ALA A 21 6.17 31.12 9.39
CA ALA A 21 4.89 30.44 9.52
C ALA A 21 3.76 31.24 8.88
N TYR A 22 3.75 32.56 9.06
CA TYR A 22 2.78 33.45 8.43
C TYR A 22 2.86 33.38 6.90
N PHE A 23 4.07 33.40 6.34
CA PHE A 23 4.27 33.24 4.90
C PHE A 23 3.85 31.86 4.39
N ALA A 24 4.18 30.80 5.11
CA ALA A 24 3.78 29.43 4.75
C ALA A 24 2.25 29.26 4.80
N GLU A 25 1.58 29.89 5.77
CA GLU A 25 0.13 29.88 5.93
C GLU A 25 -0.59 30.72 4.88
N LYS A 26 0.01 31.82 4.39
CA LYS A 26 -0.55 32.61 3.27
C LYS A 26 -0.47 31.86 1.94
N ASN A 27 0.54 31.00 1.76
CA ASN A 27 0.81 30.25 0.53
C ASN A 27 0.34 28.77 0.59
N LYS A 28 -0.82 28.47 1.20
CA LYS A 28 -1.32 27.08 1.41
C LYS A 28 -1.41 26.20 0.16
N ARG A 29 -1.52 26.80 -1.03
CA ARG A 29 -1.65 26.09 -2.32
C ARG A 29 -0.33 25.89 -3.07
N SER A 30 0.78 26.43 -2.56
CA SER A 30 2.09 26.31 -3.21
C SER A 30 2.63 24.89 -3.16
N LYS A 31 3.36 24.46 -4.20
CA LYS A 31 4.14 23.21 -4.23
C LYS A 31 5.19 23.14 -3.12
N TRP A 32 5.55 24.28 -2.52
CA TRP A 32 6.53 24.36 -1.44
C TRP A 32 6.04 23.75 -0.13
N THR A 33 4.76 23.88 0.22
CA THR A 33 4.21 23.39 1.50
C THR A 33 3.64 21.97 1.42
N ASN A 34 3.19 21.54 0.23
CA ASN A 34 2.64 20.20 0.01
C ASN A 34 3.66 19.30 -0.73
N ASN A 35 4.79 19.01 -0.08
CA ASN A 35 5.89 18.24 -0.65
C ASN A 35 6.24 17.05 0.26
N PRO A 36 6.48 15.84 -0.30
CA PRO A 36 6.98 14.70 0.46
C PRO A 36 8.24 14.96 1.31
N TYR A 37 9.13 15.85 0.86
CA TYR A 37 10.35 16.20 1.61
C TYR A 37 10.02 16.98 2.89
N VAL A 38 9.11 17.95 2.79
CA VAL A 38 8.64 18.74 3.93
C VAL A 38 7.92 17.86 4.94
N TYR A 39 7.05 16.95 4.47
CA TYR A 39 6.43 15.95 5.34
C TYR A 39 7.48 15.09 6.05
N THR A 40 8.47 14.58 5.33
CA THR A 40 9.50 13.73 5.94
C THR A 40 10.34 14.48 6.97
N LEU A 41 10.78 15.69 6.65
CA LEU A 41 11.54 16.53 7.58
C LEU A 41 10.70 16.95 8.78
N SER A 42 9.38 17.09 8.63
CA SER A 42 8.51 17.39 9.77
C SER A 42 8.45 16.24 10.80
N LEU A 43 8.66 14.99 10.38
CA LEU A 43 8.76 13.84 11.30
C LEU A 43 9.99 13.95 12.22
N ALA A 44 11.01 14.74 11.84
CA ALA A 44 12.16 15.03 12.69
C ALA A 44 11.85 15.93 13.89
N VAL A 45 10.57 16.30 14.12
CA VAL A 45 10.08 16.72 15.44
C VAL A 45 10.28 15.63 16.51
N TYR A 46 10.60 14.40 16.10
CA TYR A 46 11.11 13.35 17.00
C TYR A 46 12.44 13.74 17.66
N CYS A 47 13.31 14.46 16.95
CA CYS A 47 14.57 14.96 17.47
C CYS A 47 14.33 16.25 18.29
N THR A 48 14.44 16.10 19.61
CA THR A 48 14.17 17.12 20.64
C THR A 48 15.44 17.53 21.37
N ALA A 49 15.35 18.37 22.40
CA ALA A 49 16.53 18.75 23.19
C ALA A 49 17.21 17.54 23.84
N TRP A 50 16.44 16.49 24.14
CA TRP A 50 16.98 15.23 24.63
C TRP A 50 17.91 14.57 23.62
N THR A 51 17.54 14.51 22.34
CA THR A 51 18.41 13.93 21.32
C THR A 51 19.58 14.85 20.96
N TYR A 52 19.38 16.17 21.04
CA TYR A 52 20.39 17.16 20.67
C TYR A 52 21.48 17.35 21.74
N TYR A 53 21.10 17.28 23.02
CA TYR A 53 22.02 17.40 24.16
C TYR A 53 22.22 16.06 24.86
N GLY A 54 21.13 15.47 25.36
CA GLY A 54 21.20 14.25 26.18
C GLY A 54 21.78 13.02 25.48
N SER A 55 21.66 12.86 24.16
CA SER A 55 22.31 11.74 23.45
C SER A 55 23.84 11.76 23.60
N VAL A 56 24.44 12.95 23.67
CA VAL A 56 25.87 13.10 23.92
C VAL A 56 26.21 12.72 25.36
N GLY A 57 25.38 13.10 26.33
CA GLY A 57 25.58 12.72 27.73
C GLY A 57 25.44 11.21 27.99
N ILE A 58 24.49 10.56 27.32
CA ILE A 58 24.35 9.08 27.36
C ILE A 58 25.53 8.42 26.67
N ALA A 59 25.97 8.93 25.52
CA ALA A 59 27.14 8.38 24.83
C ALA A 59 28.42 8.52 25.66
N SER A 60 28.54 9.58 26.45
CA SER A 60 29.65 9.83 27.36
C SER A 60 29.65 8.89 28.56
N SER A 61 28.48 8.61 29.14
CA SER A 61 28.34 7.84 30.40
C SER A 61 28.06 6.35 30.21
N SER A 62 27.38 5.97 29.14
CA SER A 62 26.88 4.61 28.87
C SER A 62 27.23 4.10 27.46
N GLY A 63 28.13 4.81 26.76
CA GLY A 63 28.69 4.36 25.51
C GLY A 63 27.65 4.21 24.40
N ILE A 64 27.62 3.07 23.69
CA ILE A 64 26.76 2.88 22.50
C ILE A 64 25.25 2.88 22.83
N SER A 65 24.87 2.80 24.12
CA SER A 65 23.47 2.69 24.56
C SER A 65 22.55 3.81 24.10
N PHE A 66 23.07 4.99 23.75
CA PHE A 66 22.26 6.08 23.17
C PHE A 66 21.56 5.66 21.86
N LEU A 67 22.14 4.71 21.11
CA LEU A 67 21.66 4.29 19.79
C LEU A 67 20.30 3.59 19.86
N ALA A 68 19.96 2.97 20.99
CA ALA A 68 18.70 2.26 21.20
C ALA A 68 17.46 3.13 20.92
N ILE A 69 17.51 4.44 21.24
CA ILE A 69 16.40 5.40 21.04
C ILE A 69 16.23 5.81 19.57
N TYR A 70 17.21 5.53 18.73
CA TYR A 70 17.15 5.80 17.29
C TYR A 70 16.80 4.54 16.51
N LEU A 71 17.27 3.38 16.97
CA LEU A 71 16.98 2.09 16.36
C LEU A 71 15.49 1.73 16.39
N GLY A 72 14.76 2.07 17.45
CA GLY A 72 13.31 1.84 17.51
C GLY A 72 12.55 2.40 16.30
N PRO A 73 12.64 3.72 16.01
CA PRO A 73 12.07 4.34 14.82
C PRO A 73 12.57 3.71 13.52
N VAL A 74 13.87 3.39 13.42
CA VAL A 74 14.44 2.78 12.20
C VAL A 74 13.83 1.41 11.92
N ILE A 75 13.73 0.55 12.94
CA ILE A 75 13.10 -0.77 12.88
C ILE A 75 11.59 -0.65 12.62
N ALA A 76 10.97 0.43 13.10
CA ALA A 76 9.56 0.69 12.84
C ALA A 76 9.26 0.93 11.35
N LEU A 77 10.20 1.41 10.53
CA LEU A 77 9.91 1.92 9.18
C LEU A 77 9.31 0.90 8.18
N PRO A 78 9.78 -0.35 8.09
CA PRO A 78 9.13 -1.35 7.24
C PRO A 78 7.68 -1.63 7.68
N LEU A 79 7.42 -1.68 8.99
CA LEU A 79 6.08 -1.81 9.57
C LEU A 79 5.27 -0.51 9.41
N TRP A 80 5.94 0.63 9.44
CA TRP A 80 5.38 1.97 9.35
C TRP A 80 4.61 2.16 8.05
N ILE A 81 5.12 1.66 6.91
CA ILE A 81 4.39 1.79 5.65
C ILE A 81 3.05 1.04 5.68
N VAL A 82 2.98 -0.12 6.32
CA VAL A 82 1.76 -0.93 6.37
C VAL A 82 0.80 -0.33 7.39
N LEU A 83 1.29 -0.08 8.60
CA LEU A 83 0.49 0.41 9.72
C LEU A 83 0.08 1.87 9.54
N MET A 84 0.99 2.80 9.22
CA MET A 84 0.61 4.20 9.02
C MET A 84 -0.22 4.44 7.79
N ARG A 85 -0.03 3.67 6.71
CA ARG A 85 -0.94 3.77 5.56
C ARG A 85 -2.39 3.50 5.97
N LYS A 86 -2.59 2.43 6.74
CA LYS A 86 -3.90 2.05 7.29
C LYS A 86 -4.45 3.11 8.24
N VAL A 87 -3.63 3.58 9.19
CA VAL A 87 -4.02 4.61 10.18
C VAL A 87 -4.35 5.94 9.52
N ILE A 88 -3.56 6.41 8.55
CA ILE A 88 -3.81 7.64 7.78
C ILE A 88 -5.12 7.54 7.01
N ARG A 89 -5.37 6.41 6.35
CA ARG A 89 -6.60 6.20 5.57
C ARG A 89 -7.84 6.26 6.46
N ILE A 90 -7.82 5.55 7.59
CA ILE A 90 -8.92 5.56 8.57
C ILE A 90 -9.11 6.98 9.13
N SER A 91 -8.02 7.65 9.50
CA SER A 91 -8.05 8.99 10.09
C SER A 91 -8.61 10.04 9.15
N LYS A 92 -8.21 10.03 7.87
CA LYS A 92 -8.74 10.93 6.84
C LYS A 92 -10.22 10.71 6.57
N GLN A 93 -10.65 9.45 6.47
CA GLN A 93 -12.05 9.11 6.18
C GLN A 93 -13.01 9.57 7.29
N HIS A 94 -12.53 9.60 8.54
CA HIS A 94 -13.33 9.94 9.72
C HIS A 94 -13.00 11.30 10.34
N LYS A 95 -12.13 12.10 9.70
CA LYS A 95 -11.65 13.39 10.23
C LYS A 95 -11.16 13.30 11.68
N ILE A 96 -10.40 12.24 11.98
CA ILE A 96 -9.83 12.00 13.30
C ILE A 96 -8.80 13.09 13.58
N SER A 97 -8.96 13.80 14.70
CA SER A 97 -8.11 14.95 15.05
C SER A 97 -6.97 14.63 16.01
N SER A 98 -7.01 13.45 16.67
CA SER A 98 -6.02 13.06 17.67
C SER A 98 -5.93 11.55 17.86
N ILE A 99 -4.89 11.09 18.57
CA ILE A 99 -4.73 9.67 18.92
C ILE A 99 -5.81 9.18 19.90
N ALA A 100 -6.31 10.03 20.79
CA ALA A 100 -7.43 9.69 21.68
C ALA A 100 -8.71 9.45 20.88
N ASP A 101 -8.96 10.27 19.85
CA ASP A 101 -10.09 10.07 18.95
C ASP A 101 -9.91 8.78 18.14
N PHE A 102 -8.68 8.47 17.72
CA PHE A 102 -8.36 7.25 16.98
C PHE A 102 -8.66 5.99 17.79
N ILE A 103 -8.11 5.91 19.00
CA ILE A 103 -8.29 4.77 19.90
C ILE A 103 -9.76 4.69 20.36
N SER A 104 -10.37 5.80 20.79
CA SER A 104 -11.77 5.77 21.23
C SER A 104 -12.72 5.34 20.10
N MET A 105 -12.49 5.78 18.86
CA MET A 105 -13.28 5.36 17.70
C MET A 105 -13.18 3.86 17.47
N ARG A 106 -11.98 3.29 17.54
CA ARG A 106 -11.78 1.85 17.39
C ARG A 106 -12.67 1.07 18.35
N TYR A 107 -12.85 1.54 19.58
CA TYR A 107 -13.62 0.89 20.62
C TYR A 107 -14.99 1.57 20.85
N GLY A 108 -15.68 1.93 19.76
CA GLY A 108 -17.10 2.34 19.82
C GLY A 108 -17.37 3.81 20.14
N ASN A 109 -16.37 4.69 19.99
CA ASN A 109 -16.39 6.09 20.43
C ASN A 109 -16.76 6.21 21.93
N ASN A 110 -16.13 5.38 22.78
CA ASN A 110 -16.35 5.46 24.23
C ASN A 110 -15.70 6.71 24.82
N ARG A 111 -16.54 7.57 25.43
CA ARG A 111 -16.12 8.84 26.05
C ARG A 111 -15.11 8.66 27.19
N ARG A 112 -15.29 7.63 28.03
CA ARG A 112 -14.39 7.37 29.16
C ARG A 112 -13.01 6.97 28.67
N LEU A 113 -12.96 6.10 27.66
CA LEU A 113 -11.71 5.70 27.01
C LEU A 113 -10.99 6.89 26.37
N GLY A 114 -11.69 7.75 25.61
CA GLY A 114 -11.08 8.94 25.01
C GLY A 114 -10.47 9.89 26.06
N ALA A 115 -11.17 10.09 27.18
CA ALA A 115 -10.67 10.87 28.32
C ALA A 115 -9.46 10.20 29.00
N LEU A 116 -9.48 8.88 29.21
CA LEU A 116 -8.39 8.12 29.80
C LEU A 116 -7.11 8.16 28.95
N VAL A 117 -7.25 7.97 27.63
CA VAL A 117 -6.12 8.10 26.68
C VAL A 117 -5.57 9.53 26.73
N THR A 118 -6.44 10.54 26.80
CA THR A 118 -6.02 11.94 26.91
C THR A 118 -5.26 12.19 28.21
N LEU A 119 -5.76 11.73 29.36
CA LEU A 119 -5.05 11.85 30.64
C LEU A 119 -3.69 11.13 30.61
N THR A 120 -3.64 9.94 30.02
CA THR A 120 -2.38 9.18 29.85
C THR A 120 -1.36 10.00 29.05
N CYS A 121 -1.79 10.62 27.94
CA CYS A 121 -0.95 11.51 27.16
C CYS A 121 -0.54 12.79 27.93
N LEU A 122 -1.40 13.34 28.79
CA LEU A 122 -1.04 14.47 29.66
C LEU A 122 0.06 14.08 30.63
N PHE A 123 -0.10 12.98 31.37
CA PHE A 123 0.89 12.48 32.32
C PHE A 123 2.23 12.16 31.67
N ALA A 124 2.22 11.70 30.42
CA ALA A 124 3.45 11.46 29.69
C ALA A 124 4.15 12.74 29.21
N ILE A 125 3.40 13.68 28.62
CA ILE A 125 3.99 14.81 27.90
C ILE A 125 4.31 15.99 28.82
N ILE A 126 3.63 16.17 29.95
CA ILE A 126 3.93 17.24 30.91
C ILE A 126 5.39 17.14 31.43
N PRO A 127 5.87 15.99 31.95
CA PRO A 127 7.28 15.81 32.32
C PRO A 127 8.22 16.04 31.13
N TYR A 128 7.80 15.65 29.93
CA TYR A 128 8.62 15.83 28.73
C TYR A 128 8.72 17.31 28.30
N ILE A 129 7.67 18.12 28.48
CA ILE A 129 7.74 19.57 28.26
C ILE A 129 8.63 20.21 29.32
N SER A 130 8.51 19.76 30.58
CA SER A 130 9.37 20.20 31.69
C SER A 130 10.86 19.95 31.38
N LEU A 131 11.18 18.78 30.83
CA LEU A 131 12.50 18.44 30.31
C LEU A 131 13.00 19.42 29.24
N GLN A 132 12.13 19.89 28.33
CA GLN A 132 12.53 20.88 27.33
C GLN A 132 12.82 22.25 27.98
N LEU A 133 12.02 22.66 28.97
CA LEU A 133 12.24 23.91 29.71
C LEU A 133 13.56 23.88 30.48
N LYS A 134 13.89 22.74 31.11
CA LYS A 134 15.21 22.50 31.75
C LYS A 134 16.36 22.73 30.78
N ALA A 135 16.28 22.14 29.58
CA ALA A 135 17.33 22.28 28.57
C ALA A 135 17.56 23.75 28.17
N VAL A 136 16.49 24.54 28.02
CA VAL A 136 16.64 25.98 27.71
C VAL A 136 17.24 26.74 28.89
N SER A 137 16.78 26.47 30.11
CA SER A 137 17.29 27.10 31.32
C SER A 137 18.80 26.88 31.50
N GLU A 138 19.22 25.61 31.45
CA GLU A 138 20.62 25.23 31.69
C GLU A 138 21.52 25.77 30.58
N THR A 139 21.13 25.64 29.31
CA THR A 139 21.94 26.16 28.20
C THR A 139 22.00 27.69 28.15
N PHE A 140 20.93 28.39 28.56
CA PHE A 140 20.94 29.84 28.72
C PHE A 140 21.95 30.23 29.81
N SER A 141 21.90 29.55 30.96
CA SER A 141 22.83 29.81 32.08
C SER A 141 24.30 29.57 31.71
N LEU A 142 24.59 28.60 30.83
CA LEU A 142 25.94 28.28 30.39
C LEU A 142 26.55 29.33 29.44
N ILE A 143 25.74 30.00 28.62
CA ILE A 143 26.23 31.04 27.69
C ILE A 143 26.25 32.44 28.32
N SER A 144 25.36 32.68 29.28
CA SER A 144 25.27 33.93 30.00
C SER A 144 26.48 34.14 30.92
N ALA A 145 27.08 35.33 30.85
CA ALA A 145 28.25 35.68 31.66
C ALA A 145 27.83 36.05 33.09
N LYS A 146 28.47 35.40 34.07
CA LYS A 146 28.33 35.48 35.54
C LYS A 146 27.31 34.52 36.17
N GLY A 147 27.87 33.40 36.62
CA GLY A 147 27.76 32.85 37.98
C GLY A 147 26.36 32.57 38.51
N SER A 148 26.04 31.28 38.62
CA SER A 148 25.35 30.65 39.77
C SER A 148 24.27 31.45 40.50
N TYR A 149 23.50 32.29 39.80
CA TYR A 149 22.38 32.98 40.39
C TYR A 149 21.24 31.95 40.46
N ARG A 150 21.30 31.10 41.49
CA ARG A 150 20.15 30.27 41.88
C ARG A 150 19.07 31.24 42.32
N SER A 151 18.12 31.47 41.44
CA SER A 151 16.92 32.26 41.74
C SER A 151 16.30 31.78 43.05
N THR A 152 16.18 32.67 44.03
CA THR A 152 15.55 32.39 45.32
C THR A 152 14.04 32.66 45.30
N GLY A 153 13.49 33.17 44.18
CA GLY A 153 12.08 33.53 44.06
C GLY A 153 11.52 33.34 42.65
N PHE A 154 10.23 33.01 42.54
CA PHE A 154 9.55 32.70 41.27
C PHE A 154 9.72 33.79 40.18
N PHE A 155 9.80 35.06 40.58
CA PHE A 155 9.96 36.21 39.67
C PHE A 155 11.42 36.54 39.32
N ASP A 156 12.41 35.89 39.94
CA ASP A 156 13.84 36.11 39.64
C ASP A 156 14.41 34.97 38.77
N ASP A 157 13.59 33.97 38.41
CA ASP A 157 13.99 32.87 37.54
C ASP A 157 13.85 33.27 36.07
N SER A 158 14.98 33.34 35.34
CA SER A 158 15.00 33.57 33.89
C SER A 158 14.20 32.50 33.13
N THR A 159 14.11 31.28 33.67
CA THR A 159 13.32 30.18 33.13
C THR A 159 11.83 30.50 33.12
N PHE A 160 11.32 31.19 34.15
CA PHE A 160 9.92 31.60 34.22
C PHE A 160 9.56 32.52 33.04
N TYR A 161 10.36 33.55 32.81
CA TYR A 161 10.12 34.52 31.74
C TYR A 161 10.24 33.88 30.35
N ILE A 162 11.18 32.95 30.17
CA ILE A 162 11.31 32.19 28.93
C ILE A 162 10.07 31.28 28.73
N ALA A 163 9.64 30.57 29.76
CA ALA A 163 8.45 29.72 29.70
C ALA A 163 7.18 30.55 29.42
N LEU A 164 7.03 31.72 30.02
CA LEU A 164 5.93 32.65 29.78
C LEU A 164 5.95 33.18 28.34
N LEU A 165 7.12 33.58 27.83
CA LEU A 165 7.30 34.04 26.46
C LEU A 165 6.91 32.93 25.46
N ILE A 166 7.38 31.70 25.68
CA ILE A 166 7.00 30.54 24.88
C ILE A 166 5.49 30.27 24.99
N ALA A 167 4.90 30.33 26.19
CA ALA A 167 3.47 30.09 26.37
C ALA A 167 2.61 31.09 25.61
N VAL A 168 2.94 32.38 25.68
CA VAL A 168 2.27 33.43 24.92
C VAL A 168 2.46 33.19 23.42
N PHE A 169 3.70 32.99 22.97
CA PHE A 169 4.00 32.73 21.57
C PHE A 169 3.20 31.54 21.02
N VAL A 170 3.21 30.40 21.70
CA VAL A 170 2.53 29.18 21.26
C VAL A 170 1.01 29.33 21.32
N ALA A 171 0.45 30.03 22.31
CA ALA A 171 -1.00 30.25 22.39
C ALA A 171 -1.52 31.08 21.21
N PHE A 172 -0.77 32.09 20.76
CA PHE A 172 -1.12 32.91 19.59
C PHE A 172 -0.81 32.19 18.27
N TYR A 173 0.39 31.64 18.14
CA TYR A 173 0.86 30.91 16.96
C TYR A 173 0.01 29.67 16.68
N GLY A 174 -0.29 28.87 17.71
CA GLY A 174 -1.05 27.63 17.62
C GLY A 174 -2.55 27.79 17.37
N THR A 175 -3.10 29.01 17.35
CA THR A 175 -4.55 29.26 17.19
C THR A 175 -4.91 30.19 16.04
N LEU A 176 -3.98 30.42 15.11
CA LEU A 176 -4.19 31.20 13.89
C LEU A 176 -5.34 30.65 13.01
N SER A 177 -5.63 29.35 13.03
CA SER A 177 -6.76 28.73 12.30
C SER A 177 -7.88 28.21 13.23
N THR A 178 -9.14 28.38 12.80
CA THR A 178 -10.37 28.02 13.56
C THR A 178 -10.70 26.53 13.52
N ASP A 179 -10.38 25.85 12.42
CA ASP A 179 -10.84 24.49 12.14
C ASP A 179 -9.71 23.49 12.39
N THR A 180 -9.93 22.54 13.31
CA THR A 180 -8.98 21.45 13.58
C THR A 180 -8.90 20.41 12.47
N SER A 181 -9.88 20.39 11.56
CA SER A 181 -9.88 19.50 10.42
C SER A 181 -9.26 20.10 9.16
N GLU A 182 -8.94 21.40 9.17
CA GLU A 182 -8.14 22.04 8.12
C GLU A 182 -6.65 21.90 8.43
N HIS A 183 -5.90 21.40 7.45
CA HIS A 183 -4.48 21.07 7.59
C HIS A 183 -3.66 22.34 7.86
N ARG A 184 -2.78 22.29 8.86
CA ARG A 184 -1.97 23.43 9.32
C ARG A 184 -0.62 23.38 8.62
N LYS A 185 -0.65 23.52 7.30
CA LYS A 185 0.54 23.42 6.44
C LYS A 185 1.66 24.37 6.84
N GLY A 186 1.33 25.53 7.43
CA GLY A 186 2.32 26.46 7.97
C GLY A 186 3.16 25.88 9.11
N ILE A 187 2.56 25.08 10.00
CA ILE A 187 3.27 24.45 11.13
C ILE A 187 4.22 23.37 10.61
N VAL A 188 3.74 22.51 9.70
CA VAL A 188 4.55 21.43 9.11
C VAL A 188 5.77 21.99 8.38
N ALA A 189 5.59 23.06 7.60
CA ALA A 189 6.68 23.72 6.88
C ALA A 189 7.71 24.35 7.84
N THR A 190 7.26 24.98 8.93
CA THR A 190 8.14 25.57 9.95
C THR A 190 8.98 24.49 10.62
N VAL A 191 8.34 23.40 11.08
CA VAL A 191 9.03 22.27 11.72
C VAL A 191 10.04 21.59 10.78
N ALA A 192 9.73 21.50 9.48
CA ALA A 192 10.66 20.97 8.50
C ALA A 192 11.91 21.85 8.34
N LEU A 193 11.75 23.17 8.27
CA LEU A 193 12.86 24.13 8.20
C LEU A 193 13.71 24.07 9.47
N GLU A 194 13.07 24.09 10.64
CA GLU A 194 13.73 23.93 11.93
C GLU A 194 14.56 22.64 11.96
N SER A 195 14.02 21.53 11.44
CA SER A 195 14.73 20.25 11.41
C SER A 195 15.98 20.25 10.52
N ILE A 196 15.98 21.03 9.43
CA ILE A 196 17.18 21.26 8.62
C ILE A 196 18.21 22.04 9.43
N LEU A 197 17.81 23.14 10.09
CA LEU A 197 18.71 23.95 10.90
C LEU A 197 19.36 23.13 12.02
N LYS A 198 18.57 22.30 12.71
CA LYS A 198 19.06 21.37 13.75
C LYS A 198 20.17 20.47 13.22
N LEU A 199 19.93 19.83 12.08
CA LEU A 199 20.88 18.90 11.49
C LEU A 199 22.14 19.62 11.05
N CYS A 200 22.01 20.76 10.36
CA CYS A 200 23.15 21.56 9.92
C CYS A 200 24.01 22.01 11.10
N PHE A 201 23.42 22.57 12.15
CA PHE A 201 24.17 23.02 13.33
C PHE A 201 24.86 21.86 14.04
N PHE A 202 24.18 20.71 14.16
CA PHE A 202 24.75 19.52 14.80
C PHE A 202 25.90 18.90 13.99
N LEU A 203 25.79 18.89 12.66
CA LEU A 203 26.88 18.42 11.78
C LEU A 203 28.09 19.37 11.84
N VAL A 204 27.87 20.69 11.85
CA VAL A 204 28.96 21.68 11.93
C VAL A 204 29.75 21.52 13.23
N ILE A 205 29.07 21.39 14.38
CA ILE A 205 29.76 21.15 15.66
C ILE A 205 30.48 19.80 15.67
N GLY A 206 29.87 18.75 15.13
CA GLY A 206 30.49 17.43 15.01
C GLY A 206 31.76 17.44 14.17
N ILE A 207 31.73 18.12 13.02
CA ILE A 207 32.90 18.29 12.14
C ILE A 207 33.99 19.11 12.84
N TYR A 208 33.62 20.23 13.47
CA TYR A 208 34.56 21.07 14.22
C TYR A 208 35.26 20.26 15.32
N ILE A 209 34.51 19.54 16.16
CA ILE A 209 35.12 18.75 17.23
C ILE A 209 35.99 17.63 16.64
N THR A 210 35.50 16.89 15.65
CA THR A 210 36.21 15.70 15.16
C THR A 210 37.45 16.01 14.32
N PHE A 211 37.45 17.09 13.54
CA PHE A 211 38.50 17.39 12.55
C PHE A 211 39.30 18.67 12.83
N TYR A 212 38.80 19.58 13.67
CA TYR A 212 39.53 20.79 14.02
C TYR A 212 40.12 20.70 15.44
N LEU A 213 39.35 20.19 16.40
CA LEU A 213 39.87 19.97 17.76
C LEU A 213 40.72 18.70 17.87
N PHE A 214 40.43 17.71 17.02
CA PHE A 214 41.18 16.46 16.88
C PHE A 214 41.58 16.27 15.41
N ASP A 215 42.63 15.48 15.15
CA ASP A 215 43.10 15.19 13.79
C ASP A 215 42.30 14.03 13.14
N GLY A 216 40.97 14.11 13.23
CA GLY A 216 40.03 13.14 12.66
C GLY A 216 39.55 12.05 13.63
N THR A 217 38.73 11.15 13.10
CA THR A 217 38.07 10.08 13.88
C THR A 217 39.05 9.07 14.48
N ALA A 218 40.20 8.85 13.84
CA ALA A 218 41.22 7.94 14.33
C ALA A 218 42.00 8.51 15.53
N ASP A 219 42.31 9.81 15.50
CA ASP A 219 43.04 10.48 16.59
C ASP A 219 42.22 10.49 17.89
N ILE A 220 40.95 10.88 17.80
CA ILE A 220 40.06 10.88 18.96
C ILE A 220 39.82 9.47 19.51
N TYR A 221 39.68 8.47 18.64
CA TYR A 221 39.54 7.07 19.05
C TYR A 221 40.79 6.59 19.78
N HIS A 222 41.98 6.85 19.24
CA HIS A 222 43.24 6.46 19.87
C HIS A 222 43.40 7.09 21.24
N LYS A 223 43.14 8.39 21.38
CA LYS A 223 43.19 9.10 22.68
C LYS A 223 42.14 8.58 23.67
N ALA A 224 40.93 8.30 23.20
CA ALA A 224 39.87 7.74 24.05
C ALA A 224 40.17 6.31 24.50
N SER A 225 40.82 5.50 23.65
CA SER A 225 41.18 4.11 23.96
C SER A 225 42.21 3.93 25.07
N LEU A 226 42.88 5.02 25.44
CA LEU A 226 43.83 5.04 26.55
C LEU A 226 43.16 5.27 27.91
N GLN A 227 41.83 5.50 27.97
CA GLN A 227 41.11 5.62 29.24
C GLN A 227 40.64 4.25 29.77
N ASP A 228 40.73 4.08 31.09
CA ASP A 228 40.45 2.81 31.76
C ASP A 228 39.00 2.31 31.55
N ASP A 229 38.04 3.20 31.36
CA ASP A 229 36.62 2.87 31.17
C ASP A 229 36.21 2.62 29.70
N PHE A 230 37.13 2.74 28.74
CA PHE A 230 36.81 2.73 27.32
C PHE A 230 36.25 1.40 26.81
N ASP A 231 36.84 0.28 27.24
CA ASP A 231 36.39 -1.06 26.83
C ASP A 231 34.97 -1.36 27.31
N GLN A 232 34.59 -0.87 28.49
CA GLN A 232 33.24 -1.02 29.02
C GLN A 232 32.21 -0.22 28.20
N LEU A 233 32.56 1.01 27.80
CA LEU A 233 31.69 1.91 27.02
C LEU A 233 31.44 1.40 25.59
N ILE A 234 32.36 0.64 25.00
CA ILE A 234 32.20 0.11 23.62
C ILE A 234 31.58 -1.29 23.60
N SER A 235 31.61 -2.01 24.72
CA SER A 235 31.00 -3.34 24.81
C SER A 235 29.46 -3.29 24.96
N PHE A 236 28.77 -4.32 24.47
CA PHE A 236 27.33 -4.49 24.69
C PHE A 236 26.97 -5.05 26.08
N GLY A 237 27.97 -5.32 26.94
CA GLY A 237 27.75 -5.66 28.34
C GLY A 237 26.98 -6.95 28.62
N GLY A 238 27.15 -7.99 27.80
CA GLY A 238 26.53 -9.31 28.04
C GLY A 238 25.03 -9.41 27.70
N LEU A 239 24.42 -10.54 28.05
CA LEU A 239 23.02 -10.84 27.68
C LEU A 239 22.00 -9.98 28.44
N GLU A 240 22.32 -9.61 29.68
CA GLU A 240 21.49 -8.78 30.56
C GLU A 240 21.31 -7.36 30.00
N ASN A 241 22.41 -6.70 29.60
CA ASN A 241 22.35 -5.40 28.93
C ASN A 241 21.68 -5.48 27.56
N GLY A 242 21.74 -6.64 26.90
CA GLY A 242 20.94 -6.94 25.70
C GLY A 242 19.43 -6.81 25.92
N PHE A 243 18.90 -7.25 27.07
CA PHE A 243 17.48 -7.05 27.40
C PHE A 243 17.12 -5.59 27.65
N ASN A 244 17.98 -4.84 28.36
CA ASN A 244 17.79 -3.40 28.58
C ASN A 244 17.76 -2.63 27.26
N TRP A 245 18.64 -3.01 26.31
CA TRP A 245 18.64 -2.51 24.95
C TRP A 245 17.34 -2.82 24.21
N LEU A 246 16.90 -4.09 24.25
CA LEU A 246 15.66 -4.52 23.60
C LEU A 246 14.46 -3.71 24.08
N PHE A 247 14.31 -3.54 25.40
CA PHE A 247 13.19 -2.79 25.97
C PHE A 247 13.26 -1.30 25.65
N THR A 248 14.45 -0.70 25.63
CA THR A 248 14.64 0.69 25.20
C THR A 248 14.28 0.87 23.72
N ILE A 249 14.69 -0.07 22.86
CA ILE A 249 14.29 -0.10 21.43
C ILE A 249 12.77 -0.23 21.30
N CYS A 250 12.13 -1.10 22.08
CA CYS A 250 10.67 -1.27 22.07
C CYS A 250 9.93 0.01 22.53
N LEU A 251 10.40 0.66 23.59
CA LEU A 251 9.86 1.93 24.07
C LEU A 251 9.89 2.99 22.97
N SER A 252 11.05 3.12 22.33
CA SER A 252 11.27 4.07 21.24
C SER A 252 10.44 3.73 19.99
N PHE A 253 10.32 2.44 19.65
CA PHE A 253 9.44 1.93 18.61
C PHE A 253 7.98 2.33 18.88
N PHE A 254 7.48 2.21 20.10
CA PHE A 254 6.11 2.63 20.42
C PHE A 254 5.96 4.16 20.41
N ALA A 255 6.95 4.88 20.91
CA ALA A 255 6.93 6.33 21.01
C ALA A 255 6.75 7.00 19.64
N ILE A 256 7.43 6.50 18.58
CA ILE A 256 7.31 7.11 17.25
C ILE A 256 5.86 7.08 16.73
N PHE A 257 5.06 6.07 17.06
CA PHE A 257 3.65 5.99 16.65
C PHE A 257 2.69 6.73 17.61
N LEU A 258 2.93 6.58 18.92
CA LEU A 258 1.90 6.86 19.94
C LEU A 258 2.04 8.23 20.58
N LEU A 259 3.19 8.90 20.44
CA LEU A 259 3.34 10.26 20.94
C LEU A 259 2.34 11.18 20.24
N PRO A 260 1.53 11.97 20.98
CA PRO A 260 0.51 12.84 20.39
C PRO A 260 1.04 13.76 19.30
N ARG A 261 2.24 14.32 19.50
CA ARG A 261 2.93 15.15 18.50
C ARG A 261 3.26 14.37 17.22
N GLN A 262 3.72 13.13 17.37
CA GLN A 262 4.12 12.29 16.25
C GLN A 262 2.89 11.83 15.49
N PHE A 263 1.86 11.39 16.19
CA PHE A 263 0.57 11.06 15.59
C PHE A 263 -0.02 12.26 14.85
N HIS A 264 0.03 13.46 15.45
CA HIS A 264 -0.46 14.68 14.81
C HIS A 264 0.28 14.98 13.49
N VAL A 265 1.61 15.01 13.51
CA VAL A 265 2.41 15.34 12.31
C VAL A 265 2.36 14.23 11.25
N SER A 266 2.47 12.96 11.68
CA SER A 266 2.53 11.82 10.76
C SER A 266 1.16 11.45 10.16
N VAL A 267 0.07 11.61 10.92
CA VAL A 267 -1.28 11.16 10.55
C VAL A 267 -2.20 12.31 10.21
N VAL A 268 -2.38 13.25 11.14
CA VAL A 268 -3.40 14.31 11.03
C VAL A 268 -3.01 15.34 9.98
N GLU A 269 -1.73 15.73 9.92
CA GLU A 269 -1.21 16.74 8.98
C GLU A 269 -0.78 16.16 7.62
N ASN A 270 -0.81 14.84 7.44
CA ASN A 270 -0.45 14.24 6.16
C ASN A 270 -1.57 14.49 5.13
N ASP A 271 -1.31 15.29 4.09
CA ASP A 271 -2.28 15.50 3.00
C ASP A 271 -2.37 14.29 2.05
N ASN A 272 -1.26 13.59 1.80
CA ASN A 272 -1.17 12.55 0.77
C ASN A 272 -0.42 11.31 1.25
N GLU A 273 -1.08 10.15 1.15
CA GLU A 273 -0.57 8.83 1.56
C GLU A 273 0.74 8.47 0.83
N SER A 274 0.94 8.96 -0.40
CA SER A 274 2.17 8.71 -1.17
C SER A 274 3.43 9.33 -0.57
N HIS A 275 3.29 10.37 0.29
CA HIS A 275 4.43 11.00 0.97
C HIS A 275 5.19 10.01 1.86
N LEU A 276 4.49 9.01 2.41
CA LEU A 276 5.10 7.95 3.21
C LEU A 276 6.21 7.20 2.46
N ARG A 277 6.12 7.03 1.13
CA ARG A 277 7.13 6.28 0.36
C ARG A 277 8.51 6.93 0.44
N LYS A 278 8.58 8.25 0.44
CA LYS A 278 9.84 8.99 0.58
C LYS A 278 10.31 9.04 2.03
N ALA A 279 9.38 9.15 2.97
CA ALA A 279 9.70 9.20 4.40
C ALA A 279 10.47 7.96 4.88
N ILE A 280 10.21 6.79 4.30
CA ILE A 280 10.84 5.51 4.68
C ILE A 280 12.36 5.52 4.56
N TRP A 281 12.93 6.21 3.57
CA TRP A 281 14.38 6.26 3.38
C TRP A 281 14.99 7.55 3.91
N LEU A 282 14.30 8.67 3.74
CA LEU A 282 14.86 9.96 4.10
C LEU A 282 14.81 10.23 5.61
N PHE A 283 13.83 9.71 6.34
CA PHE A 283 13.80 9.84 7.80
C PHE A 283 14.92 9.04 8.51
N PRO A 284 15.20 7.76 8.21
CA PRO A 284 16.34 7.08 8.82
C PRO A 284 17.67 7.65 8.36
N LEU A 285 17.77 8.16 7.12
CA LEU A 285 18.96 8.91 6.71
C LEU A 285 19.18 10.15 7.57
N TYR A 286 18.11 10.89 7.89
CA TYR A 286 18.17 12.02 8.83
C TYR A 286 18.67 11.57 10.20
N LEU A 287 18.10 10.50 10.77
CA LEU A 287 18.53 9.98 12.07
C LEU A 287 19.98 9.50 12.03
N LEU A 288 20.42 8.84 10.96
CA LEU A 288 21.80 8.41 10.79
C LEU A 288 22.74 9.62 10.83
N LEU A 289 22.52 10.61 9.96
CA LEU A 289 23.35 11.83 9.89
C LEU A 289 23.40 12.57 11.21
N PHE A 290 22.27 12.61 11.94
CA PHE A 290 22.21 13.23 13.26
C PHE A 290 23.08 12.49 14.30
N ASN A 291 23.25 11.17 14.17
CA ASN A 291 23.99 10.35 15.13
C ASN A 291 25.47 10.15 14.82
N VAL A 292 25.93 10.35 13.57
CA VAL A 292 27.32 10.09 13.16
C VAL A 292 28.35 10.70 14.11
N PHE A 293 28.12 11.94 14.56
CA PHE A 293 29.08 12.65 15.40
C PHE A 293 28.84 12.55 16.91
N VAL A 294 27.73 11.96 17.36
CA VAL A 294 27.36 11.94 18.78
C VAL A 294 28.46 11.28 19.63
N ILE A 295 28.97 10.13 19.20
CA ILE A 295 29.97 9.37 19.95
C ILE A 295 31.33 10.10 20.01
N PHE A 296 31.72 10.76 18.92
CA PHE A 296 32.96 11.54 18.87
C PHE A 296 32.89 12.78 19.75
N ILE A 297 31.74 13.47 19.78
CA ILE A 297 31.52 14.60 20.70
C ILE A 297 31.60 14.13 22.16
N ALA A 298 31.03 12.96 22.47
CA ALA A 298 31.07 12.39 23.81
C ALA A 298 32.50 12.05 24.25
N TRP A 299 33.28 11.37 23.41
CA TRP A 299 34.68 11.07 23.68
C TRP A 299 35.53 12.34 23.84
N ALA A 300 35.33 13.35 22.98
CA ALA A 300 36.01 14.63 23.10
C ALA A 300 35.74 15.30 24.46
N GLY A 301 34.49 15.23 24.93
CA GLY A 301 34.10 15.75 26.22
C GLY A 301 34.76 15.00 27.38
N ASN A 302 34.75 13.67 27.36
CA ASN A 302 35.41 12.84 28.39
C ASN A 302 36.93 13.08 28.47
N LEU A 303 37.56 13.46 27.34
CA LEU A 303 39.00 13.76 27.27
C LEU A 303 39.34 15.18 27.77
N ASN A 304 38.53 16.18 27.43
CA ASN A 304 38.90 17.59 27.60
C ASN A 304 38.18 18.30 28.77
N LEU A 305 37.07 17.75 29.26
CA LEU A 305 36.25 18.34 30.32
C LEU A 305 36.35 17.51 31.60
N SER A 306 36.13 18.16 32.75
CA SER A 306 36.12 17.49 34.05
C SER A 306 34.81 16.71 34.26
N GLN A 307 34.89 15.60 35.01
CA GLN A 307 33.73 14.77 35.37
C GLN A 307 32.67 15.51 36.20
N SER A 308 32.99 16.67 36.78
CA SER A 308 32.04 17.48 37.55
C SER A 308 31.03 18.26 36.69
N VAL A 309 31.25 18.34 35.38
CA VAL A 309 30.39 19.09 34.47
C VAL A 309 29.29 18.18 33.92
N ASN A 310 28.09 18.70 33.70
CA ASN A 310 27.00 17.91 33.14
C ASN A 310 27.32 17.46 31.70
N HIS A 311 27.37 16.14 31.47
CA HIS A 311 27.75 15.51 30.20
C HIS A 311 26.76 15.81 29.06
N ASP A 312 25.50 16.13 29.39
CA ASP A 312 24.47 16.44 28.39
C ASP A 312 24.84 17.67 27.53
N TYR A 313 25.70 18.56 28.03
CA TYR A 313 26.04 19.83 27.36
C TYR A 313 27.42 19.88 26.74
N TYR A 314 28.10 18.75 26.55
CA TYR A 314 29.45 18.72 25.95
C TYR A 314 29.52 19.37 24.56
N SER A 315 28.48 19.23 23.74
CA SER A 315 28.39 19.91 22.43
C SER A 315 28.44 21.45 22.53
N LEU A 316 28.00 22.00 23.67
CA LEU A 316 28.04 23.44 23.96
C LEU A 316 29.34 23.85 24.69
N LEU A 317 29.76 23.03 25.65
CA LEU A 317 30.89 23.32 26.54
C LEU A 317 32.24 23.26 25.86
N LEU A 318 32.44 22.32 24.92
CA LEU A 318 33.69 22.19 24.17
C LEU A 318 34.03 23.49 23.40
N PRO A 319 33.13 24.07 22.59
CA PRO A 319 33.37 25.38 21.98
C PRO A 319 33.63 26.51 22.98
N LEU A 320 32.93 26.52 24.12
CA LEU A 320 33.10 27.54 25.16
C LEU A 320 34.49 27.47 25.80
N GLN A 321 34.98 26.27 26.10
CA GLN A 321 36.33 26.05 26.66
C GLN A 321 37.42 26.53 25.68
N HIS A 322 37.19 26.40 24.38
CA HIS A 322 38.08 26.89 23.32
C HIS A 322 37.80 28.34 22.90
N ASN A 323 37.04 29.11 23.68
CA ASN A 323 36.67 30.52 23.42
C ASN A 323 35.96 30.77 22.08
N ASN A 324 35.37 29.74 21.46
CA ASN A 324 34.60 29.87 20.22
C ASN A 324 33.12 30.17 20.52
N TYR A 325 32.86 31.40 20.96
CA TYR A 325 31.52 31.86 21.33
C TYR A 325 30.52 31.83 20.18
N GLY A 326 30.97 32.01 18.93
CA GLY A 326 30.11 31.94 17.75
C GLY A 326 29.54 30.54 17.52
N LEU A 327 30.38 29.51 17.64
CA LEU A 327 29.95 28.13 17.54
C LEU A 327 29.09 27.70 18.74
N ALA A 328 29.44 28.14 19.96
CA ALA A 328 28.60 27.91 21.14
C ALA A 328 27.19 28.52 20.98
N LEU A 329 27.10 29.76 20.49
CA LEU A 329 25.82 30.41 20.20
C LEU A 329 25.03 29.66 19.13
N MET A 330 25.69 29.14 18.10
CA MET A 330 25.06 28.32 17.06
C MET A 330 24.46 27.03 17.64
N VAL A 331 25.22 26.32 18.49
CA VAL A 331 24.75 25.10 19.16
C VAL A 331 23.54 25.41 20.06
N PHE A 332 23.59 26.53 20.78
CA PHE A 332 22.47 27.00 21.60
C PHE A 332 21.21 27.32 20.81
N VAL A 333 21.34 28.05 19.69
CA VAL A 333 20.21 28.33 18.79
C VAL A 333 19.65 27.01 18.24
N GLY A 334 20.50 26.04 17.91
CA GLY A 334 20.06 24.70 17.50
C GLY A 334 19.28 23.95 18.58
N GLY A 335 19.77 23.95 19.82
CA GLY A 335 19.05 23.37 20.95
C GLY A 335 17.72 24.09 21.23
N PHE A 336 17.71 25.42 21.22
CA PHE A 336 16.51 26.23 21.40
C PHE A 336 15.46 25.96 20.30
N THR A 337 15.91 25.79 19.05
CA THR A 337 15.08 25.36 17.91
C THR A 337 14.42 24.00 18.19
N THR A 338 15.16 23.04 18.77
CA THR A 338 14.59 21.73 19.13
C THR A 338 13.48 21.86 20.17
N VAL A 339 13.67 22.72 21.17
CA VAL A 339 12.70 22.94 22.26
C VAL A 339 11.43 23.58 21.73
N ILE A 340 11.52 24.67 20.97
CA ILE A 340 10.34 25.36 20.44
C ILE A 340 9.51 24.42 19.58
N SER A 341 10.14 23.75 18.61
CA SER A 341 9.48 22.82 17.69
C SER A 341 8.68 21.76 18.45
N MET A 342 9.27 21.24 19.53
CA MET A 342 8.70 20.20 20.37
C MET A 342 7.53 20.74 21.20
N ILE A 343 7.69 21.88 21.87
CA ILE A 343 6.64 22.48 22.72
C ILE A 343 5.43 22.90 21.88
N VAL A 344 5.66 23.56 20.74
CA VAL A 344 4.60 24.05 19.83
C VAL A 344 3.70 22.89 19.39
N VAL A 345 4.27 21.85 18.77
CA VAL A 345 3.49 20.76 18.20
C VAL A 345 2.81 19.93 19.30
N SER A 346 3.50 19.70 20.42
CA SER A 346 2.97 18.86 21.51
C SER A 346 1.81 19.51 22.24
N THR A 347 1.96 20.78 22.62
CA THR A 347 0.88 21.52 23.30
C THR A 347 -0.31 21.76 22.37
N LEU A 348 -0.09 21.90 21.06
CA LEU A 348 -1.16 21.96 20.09
C LEU A 348 -1.94 20.65 20.00
N ALA A 349 -1.25 19.52 19.87
CA ALA A 349 -1.87 18.21 19.84
C ALA A 349 -2.64 17.93 21.15
N LEU A 350 -2.01 18.19 22.30
CA LEU A 350 -2.63 18.01 23.62
C LEU A 350 -3.82 18.94 23.83
N SER A 351 -3.75 20.23 23.48
CA SER A 351 -4.86 21.15 23.66
C SER A 351 -6.09 20.75 22.84
N THR A 352 -5.88 20.17 21.66
CA THR A 352 -6.95 19.58 20.85
C THR A 352 -7.58 18.38 21.55
N MET A 353 -6.75 17.49 22.11
CA MET A 353 -7.23 16.33 22.87
C MET A 353 -7.99 16.74 24.14
N VAL A 354 -7.42 17.64 24.94
CA VAL A 354 -8.04 18.19 26.16
C VAL A 354 -9.37 18.86 25.83
N SER A 355 -9.41 19.66 24.77
CA SER A 355 -10.64 20.29 24.32
C SER A 355 -11.70 19.24 23.92
N ASN A 356 -11.35 18.30 23.03
CA ASN A 356 -12.31 17.41 22.40
C ASN A 356 -12.75 16.23 23.28
N ASN A 357 -11.90 15.77 24.20
CA ASN A 357 -12.14 14.57 25.01
C ASN A 357 -12.40 14.85 26.50
N ILE A 358 -12.06 16.03 27.01
CA ILE A 358 -12.22 16.39 28.43
C ILE A 358 -13.13 17.62 28.58
N VAL A 359 -12.70 18.79 28.11
CA VAL A 359 -13.35 20.07 28.43
C VAL A 359 -14.73 20.20 27.78
N ILE A 360 -14.85 19.91 26.47
CA ILE A 360 -16.13 20.02 25.77
C ILE A 360 -17.13 18.98 26.29
N PRO A 361 -16.83 17.66 26.32
CA PRO A 361 -17.82 16.64 26.68
C PRO A 361 -18.31 16.69 28.13
N TYR A 362 -17.49 17.19 29.07
CA TYR A 362 -17.82 17.19 30.50
C TYR A 362 -18.15 18.59 31.06
N GLY A 363 -17.76 19.67 30.41
CA GLY A 363 -17.95 21.04 30.92
C GLY A 363 -18.83 21.95 30.06
N PHE A 364 -18.62 21.97 28.74
CA PHE A 364 -19.15 23.03 27.87
C PHE A 364 -20.22 22.57 26.87
N ILE A 365 -20.59 21.29 26.87
CA ILE A 365 -21.48 20.74 25.85
C ILE A 365 -22.83 21.45 25.78
N LYS A 366 -23.45 21.71 26.94
CA LYS A 366 -24.74 22.41 27.03
C LYS A 366 -24.64 23.83 26.48
N THR A 367 -23.60 24.57 26.86
CA THR A 367 -23.41 25.95 26.41
C THR A 367 -23.08 26.05 24.93
N LEU A 368 -22.39 25.05 24.36
CA LEU A 368 -22.12 24.96 22.91
C LEU A 368 -23.39 24.60 22.12
N VAL A 369 -24.27 23.76 22.68
CA VAL A 369 -25.59 23.47 22.09
C VAL A 369 -26.45 24.73 22.01
N GLU A 370 -26.42 25.55 23.07
CA GLU A 370 -27.24 26.76 23.22
C GLU A 370 -26.65 27.99 22.49
N GLY A 371 -25.35 28.01 22.19
CA GLY A 371 -24.64 29.16 21.61
C GLY A 371 -24.73 29.32 20.09
N ASN A 372 -24.37 30.52 19.62
CA ASN A 372 -24.29 30.88 18.20
C ASN A 372 -22.97 30.42 17.55
N PRO A 373 -22.93 30.20 16.22
CA PRO A 373 -21.74 29.69 15.52
C PRO A 373 -20.45 30.50 15.70
N GLU A 374 -20.53 31.83 15.65
CA GLU A 374 -19.36 32.68 15.87
C GLU A 374 -18.86 32.61 17.32
N GLU A 375 -19.78 32.60 18.29
CA GLU A 375 -19.43 32.44 19.71
C GLU A 375 -18.84 31.05 19.99
N ASN A 376 -19.42 29.99 19.44
CA ASN A 376 -18.93 28.63 19.61
C ASN A 376 -17.51 28.49 19.06
N THR A 377 -17.25 29.05 17.89
CA THR A 377 -15.90 29.09 17.29
C THR A 377 -14.92 29.85 18.18
N LYS A 378 -15.30 31.02 18.69
CA LYS A 378 -14.47 31.83 19.60
C LYS A 378 -14.22 31.12 20.93
N ARG A 379 -15.22 30.46 21.49
CA ARG A 379 -15.12 29.67 22.73
C ARG A 379 -14.17 28.50 22.57
N ILE A 380 -14.30 27.71 21.50
CA ILE A 380 -13.40 26.58 21.22
C ILE A 380 -11.95 27.06 21.09
N LYS A 381 -11.71 28.18 20.39
CA LYS A 381 -10.38 28.80 20.31
C LYS A 381 -9.84 29.18 21.68
N ASN A 382 -10.64 29.86 22.51
CA ASN A 382 -10.22 30.29 23.84
C ASN A 382 -9.93 29.10 24.76
N ILE A 383 -10.76 28.05 24.74
CA ILE A 383 -10.53 26.81 25.47
C ILE A 383 -9.15 26.23 25.12
N ARG A 384 -8.82 26.17 23.83
CA ARG A 384 -7.50 25.66 23.38
C ARG A 384 -6.35 26.57 23.82
N ARG A 385 -6.49 27.90 23.73
CA ARG A 385 -5.47 28.86 24.21
C ARG A 385 -5.18 28.70 25.70
N VAL A 386 -6.24 28.63 26.50
CA VAL A 386 -6.14 28.43 27.95
C VAL A 386 -5.51 27.08 28.26
N ALA A 387 -5.89 26.02 27.54
CA ALA A 387 -5.26 24.70 27.70
C ALA A 387 -3.76 24.74 27.38
N ILE A 388 -3.33 25.36 26.28
CA ILE A 388 -1.90 25.52 25.94
C ILE A 388 -1.16 26.24 27.08
N PHE A 389 -1.71 27.37 27.54
CA PHE A 389 -1.10 28.16 28.60
C PHE A 389 -0.96 27.36 29.89
N LEU A 390 -2.04 26.71 30.34
CA LEU A 390 -2.03 25.87 31.55
C LEU A 390 -1.04 24.70 31.44
N LEU A 391 -0.94 24.04 30.28
CA LEU A 391 -0.01 22.92 30.09
C LEU A 391 1.44 23.35 30.28
N ILE A 392 1.83 24.53 29.75
CA ILE A 392 3.20 25.02 29.86
C ILE A 392 3.49 25.48 31.30
N ILE A 393 2.53 26.13 31.97
CA ILE A 393 2.69 26.53 33.37
C ILE A 393 2.77 25.31 34.31
N ILE A 394 1.97 24.28 34.09
CA ILE A 394 2.05 23.03 34.86
C ILE A 394 3.40 22.33 34.61
N ALA A 395 3.88 22.31 33.37
CA ALA A 395 5.19 21.75 33.05
C ALA A 395 6.34 22.54 33.70
N TYR A 396 6.22 23.87 33.81
CA TYR A 396 7.16 24.71 34.55
C TYR A 396 7.13 24.43 36.06
N TYR A 397 5.94 24.28 36.65
CA TYR A 397 5.83 23.88 38.05
C TYR A 397 6.46 22.50 38.31
N PHE A 398 6.22 21.55 37.40
CA PHE A 398 6.88 20.24 37.45
C PHE A 398 8.41 20.35 37.33
N TYR A 399 8.91 21.29 36.53
CA TYR A 399 10.34 21.56 36.40
C TYR A 399 10.98 21.94 37.73
N ILE A 400 10.41 22.93 38.43
CA ILE A 400 10.94 23.41 39.71
C ILE A 400 10.92 22.31 40.77
N GLN A 401 9.84 21.53 40.84
CA GLN A 401 9.62 20.57 41.93
C GLN A 401 10.34 19.24 41.75
N PHE A 402 10.36 18.68 40.54
CA PHE A 402 10.79 17.30 40.30
C PHE A 402 11.97 17.17 39.33
N SER A 403 12.14 18.11 38.39
CA SER A 403 13.06 17.95 37.26
C SER A 403 14.51 18.38 37.56
N ALA A 404 14.72 19.18 38.61
CA ALA A 404 16.04 19.75 38.92
C ALA A 404 17.12 18.68 39.13
N GLN A 405 16.78 17.53 39.74
CA GLN A 405 17.75 16.49 40.12
C GLN A 405 17.87 15.31 39.14
N LEU A 406 16.99 15.21 38.14
CA LEU A 406 16.96 14.08 37.19
C LEU A 406 17.69 14.42 35.87
N SER A 407 18.41 13.46 35.28
CA SER A 407 19.05 13.63 33.96
C SER A 407 18.01 13.77 32.84
N LEU A 408 18.41 14.37 31.71
CA LEU A 408 17.51 14.54 30.56
C LEU A 408 16.97 13.20 30.04
N TYR A 409 17.82 12.17 30.07
CA TYR A 409 17.51 10.81 29.63
C TYR A 409 16.39 10.14 30.43
N SER A 410 16.51 10.17 31.76
CA SER A 410 15.59 9.45 32.65
C SER A 410 14.16 9.98 32.51
N ILE A 411 13.99 11.31 32.44
CA ILE A 411 12.67 11.94 32.25
C ILE A 411 12.07 11.54 30.89
N GLY A 412 12.89 11.52 29.84
CA GLY A 412 12.47 11.11 28.49
C GLY A 412 11.92 9.69 28.44
N LEU A 413 12.61 8.74 29.08
CA LEU A 413 12.19 7.33 29.13
C LEU A 413 10.89 7.13 29.93
N ILE A 414 10.73 7.83 31.06
CA ILE A 414 9.48 7.77 31.85
C ILE A 414 8.29 8.19 30.98
N SER A 415 8.42 9.28 30.24
CA SER A 415 7.38 9.73 29.30
C SER A 415 7.08 8.71 28.20
N PHE A 416 8.11 8.05 27.65
CA PHE A 416 7.93 7.01 26.63
C PHE A 416 7.22 5.77 27.20
N LEU A 417 7.55 5.39 28.43
CA LEU A 417 6.93 4.27 29.13
C LEU A 417 5.43 4.49 29.42
N ILE A 418 5.05 5.70 29.86
CA ILE A 418 3.64 6.04 30.07
C ILE A 418 2.88 5.99 28.73
N ILE A 419 3.47 6.51 27.65
CA ILE A 419 2.88 6.47 26.30
C ILE A 419 2.76 5.03 25.78
N ALA A 420 3.75 4.18 26.05
CA ALA A 420 3.76 2.78 25.63
C ALA A 420 2.57 1.99 26.16
N GLN A 421 1.95 2.41 27.27
CA GLN A 421 0.73 1.78 27.80
C GLN A 421 -0.45 1.84 26.82
N LEU A 422 -0.42 2.74 25.84
CA LEU A 422 -1.42 2.81 24.78
C LEU A 422 -1.18 1.75 23.68
N ALA A 423 0.01 1.18 23.60
CA ALA A 423 0.43 0.31 22.49
C ALA A 423 -0.46 -0.93 22.31
N PRO A 424 -0.81 -1.70 23.36
CA PRO A 424 -1.69 -2.87 23.17
C PRO A 424 -3.03 -2.46 22.55
N SER A 425 -3.61 -1.36 23.04
CA SER A 425 -4.90 -0.86 22.54
C SER A 425 -4.82 -0.37 21.09
N PHE A 426 -3.69 0.20 20.69
CA PHE A 426 -3.46 0.74 19.34
C PHE A 426 -3.15 -0.38 18.34
N PHE A 427 -2.09 -1.17 18.58
CA PHE A 427 -1.60 -2.16 17.61
C PHE A 427 -2.53 -3.37 17.51
N LEU A 428 -2.95 -3.97 18.63
CA LEU A 428 -3.89 -5.08 18.59
C LEU A 428 -5.27 -4.60 18.12
N GLY A 429 -5.64 -3.34 18.41
CA GLY A 429 -6.86 -2.74 17.87
C GLY A 429 -6.92 -2.77 16.34
N LEU A 430 -5.78 -2.59 15.65
CA LEU A 430 -5.74 -2.57 14.18
C LEU A 430 -5.97 -3.94 13.53
N THR A 431 -5.72 -5.05 14.24
CA THR A 431 -5.76 -6.41 13.68
C THR A 431 -6.81 -7.30 14.33
N TRP A 432 -7.13 -7.09 15.61
CA TRP A 432 -7.96 -7.98 16.40
C TRP A 432 -9.38 -7.46 16.58
N ARG A 433 -10.38 -8.18 16.04
CA ARG A 433 -11.79 -7.75 16.03
C ARG A 433 -12.49 -7.78 17.40
N ARG A 434 -12.05 -8.63 18.33
CA ARG A 434 -12.74 -8.86 19.61
C ARG A 434 -12.33 -7.92 20.75
N GLY A 435 -11.39 -7.00 20.53
CA GLY A 435 -10.99 -6.03 21.55
C GLY A 435 -12.16 -5.16 22.02
N THR A 436 -12.31 -5.02 23.34
CA THR A 436 -13.42 -4.28 24.01
C THR A 436 -12.91 -3.00 24.70
N ALA A 437 -13.74 -1.95 24.82
CA ALA A 437 -13.32 -0.72 25.48
C ALA A 437 -12.98 -0.94 26.97
N ARG A 438 -13.76 -1.76 27.68
CA ARG A 438 -13.53 -2.06 29.10
C ARG A 438 -12.20 -2.79 29.34
N GLY A 439 -11.85 -3.73 28.45
CA GLY A 439 -10.56 -4.41 28.51
C GLY A 439 -9.41 -3.42 28.34
N VAL A 440 -9.54 -2.46 27.41
CA VAL A 440 -8.53 -1.42 27.21
C VAL A 440 -8.42 -0.50 28.43
N GLU A 441 -9.55 -0.03 28.95
CA GLU A 441 -9.58 0.86 30.12
C GLU A 441 -8.87 0.21 31.33
N ALA A 442 -9.19 -1.06 31.63
CA ALA A 442 -8.56 -1.80 32.71
C ALA A 442 -7.07 -2.09 32.44
N GLY A 443 -6.71 -2.45 31.20
CA GLY A 443 -5.32 -2.70 30.81
C GLY A 443 -4.44 -1.46 30.98
N ILE A 444 -4.88 -0.31 30.47
CA ILE A 444 -4.16 0.96 30.62
C ILE A 444 -4.04 1.36 32.09
N LEU A 445 -5.13 1.27 32.87
CA LEU A 445 -5.10 1.62 34.30
C LEU A 445 -4.12 0.75 35.09
N ILE A 446 -4.13 -0.57 34.86
CA ILE A 446 -3.20 -1.48 35.55
C ILE A 446 -1.76 -1.19 35.13
N GLY A 447 -1.51 -0.99 33.83
CA GLY A 447 -0.20 -0.59 33.34
C GLY A 447 0.31 0.69 34.01
N LEU A 448 -0.53 1.72 34.11
CA LEU A 448 -0.19 2.97 34.78
C LEU A 448 0.05 2.81 36.29
N VAL A 449 -0.74 1.99 36.97
CA VAL A 449 -0.54 1.68 38.41
C VAL A 449 0.81 1.00 38.62
N VAL A 450 1.18 0.05 37.75
CA VAL A 450 2.48 -0.61 37.82
C VAL A 450 3.61 0.39 37.58
N VAL A 451 3.53 1.24 36.55
CA VAL A 451 4.52 2.31 36.31
C VAL A 451 4.63 3.26 37.49
N PHE A 452 3.50 3.65 38.08
CA PHE A 452 3.49 4.52 39.25
C PHE A 452 4.21 3.86 40.43
N TYR A 453 3.91 2.58 40.69
CA TYR A 453 4.54 1.81 41.76
C TYR A 453 6.04 1.61 41.55
N THR A 454 6.48 1.25 40.34
CA THR A 454 7.89 0.87 40.08
C THR A 454 8.82 2.07 39.89
N LEU A 455 8.32 3.20 39.36
CA LEU A 455 9.17 4.35 39.02
C LEU A 455 8.82 5.65 39.76
N PHE A 456 7.55 6.07 39.77
CA PHE A 456 7.20 7.35 40.38
C PHE A 456 7.26 7.31 41.90
N LEU A 457 6.73 6.25 42.50
CA LEU A 457 6.65 6.12 43.94
C LEU A 457 8.05 6.15 44.61
N PRO A 458 9.08 5.43 44.10
CA PRO A 458 10.45 5.54 44.61
C PRO A 458 11.06 6.94 44.49
N VAL A 459 10.81 7.64 43.39
CA VAL A 459 11.33 9.00 43.17
C VAL A 459 10.67 9.98 44.16
N ILE A 460 9.36 9.86 44.38
CA ILE A 460 8.63 10.69 45.33
C ILE A 460 9.05 10.37 46.76
N SER A 461 9.14 9.08 47.13
CA SER A 461 9.51 8.69 48.49
C SER A 461 10.91 9.15 48.86
N LYS A 462 11.89 9.03 47.96
CA LYS A 462 13.25 9.57 48.19
C LYS A 462 13.26 11.08 48.39
N ALA A 463 12.34 11.82 47.77
CA ALA A 463 12.26 13.27 47.87
C ALA A 463 11.51 13.75 49.12
N THR A 464 10.44 13.06 49.55
CA THR A 464 9.57 13.52 50.66
C THR A 464 9.80 12.81 51.98
N MET A 465 10.20 11.53 51.95
CA MET A 465 10.33 10.67 53.12
C MET A 465 11.56 9.73 52.97
N PRO A 466 12.78 10.25 53.12
CA PRO A 466 14.01 9.48 52.88
C PRO A 466 14.22 8.28 53.80
N GLU A 467 13.54 8.26 54.96
CA GLU A 467 13.66 7.20 55.99
C GLU A 467 12.78 5.97 55.73
N LEU A 468 11.94 5.98 54.69
CA LEU A 468 11.08 4.83 54.36
C LEU A 468 11.88 3.76 53.58
N ASP A 469 12.16 2.64 54.26
CA ASP A 469 12.89 1.46 53.73
C ASP A 469 12.18 0.71 52.58
N PHE A 470 10.99 1.15 52.17
CA PHE A 470 10.19 0.50 51.14
C PHE A 470 10.93 0.32 49.79
N THR A 471 11.83 1.23 49.43
CA THR A 471 12.62 1.10 48.18
C THR A 471 13.64 -0.04 48.25
N GLU A 472 14.13 -0.37 49.44
CA GLU A 472 15.16 -1.40 49.66
C GLU A 472 14.58 -2.72 50.20
N GLU A 473 13.51 -2.70 50.99
CA GLU A 473 12.89 -3.90 51.56
C GLU A 473 11.65 -4.38 50.79
N GLY A 474 11.05 -3.54 49.94
CA GLY A 474 9.80 -3.83 49.23
C GLY A 474 8.54 -3.59 50.09
N PHE A 475 7.35 -3.69 49.47
CA PHE A 475 6.09 -3.37 50.17
C PHE A 475 5.87 -4.34 51.33
N PHE A 476 5.57 -3.81 52.52
CA PHE A 476 5.41 -4.60 53.75
C PHE A 476 6.65 -5.45 54.14
N GLY A 477 7.86 -5.09 53.70
CA GLY A 477 9.10 -5.81 54.04
C GLY A 477 9.37 -7.06 53.19
N PHE A 478 8.60 -7.25 52.11
CA PHE A 478 8.77 -8.39 51.22
C PHE A 478 9.73 -8.07 50.06
N ALA A 479 10.93 -8.68 50.06
CA ALA A 479 12.01 -8.39 49.10
C ALA A 479 11.64 -8.57 47.60
N TRP A 480 10.80 -9.55 47.27
CA TRP A 480 10.27 -9.73 45.89
C TRP A 480 9.30 -8.62 45.43
N LEU A 481 8.83 -7.73 46.31
CA LEU A 481 7.99 -6.58 45.95
C LEU A 481 8.79 -5.28 45.81
N ARG A 482 10.12 -5.35 45.75
CA ARG A 482 10.96 -4.16 45.51
C ARG A 482 10.52 -3.43 44.23
N PRO A 483 10.24 -2.12 44.28
CA PRO A 483 9.79 -1.36 43.11
C PRO A 483 10.72 -1.43 41.90
N ALA A 484 12.03 -1.31 42.13
CA ALA A 484 13.04 -1.33 41.06
C ALA A 484 13.32 -2.74 40.51
N HIS A 485 13.09 -3.78 41.32
CA HIS A 485 13.42 -5.18 41.03
C HIS A 485 12.22 -6.09 41.31
N LEU A 486 11.09 -5.76 40.68
CA LEU A 486 9.82 -6.43 40.95
C LEU A 486 9.92 -7.92 40.63
N LEU A 487 9.51 -8.76 41.58
CA LEU A 487 9.61 -10.23 41.56
C LEU A 487 11.05 -10.77 41.49
N GLY A 488 12.04 -9.98 41.92
CA GLY A 488 13.43 -10.41 42.05
C GLY A 488 14.25 -10.31 40.76
N LEU A 489 13.81 -9.53 39.77
CA LEU A 489 14.58 -9.26 38.54
C LEU A 489 15.60 -8.14 38.80
N ASP A 490 16.84 -8.52 39.11
CA ASP A 490 17.94 -7.63 39.49
C ASP A 490 18.78 -7.11 38.31
N TYR A 491 18.80 -7.81 37.18
CA TYR A 491 19.59 -7.47 36.00
C TYR A 491 18.96 -6.40 35.06
N LEU A 492 17.71 -6.02 35.29
CA LEU A 492 17.02 -4.99 34.49
C LEU A 492 17.19 -3.61 35.10
N THR A 493 17.41 -2.59 34.27
CA THR A 493 17.34 -1.19 34.73
C THR A 493 15.93 -0.87 35.22
N PRO A 494 15.75 0.12 36.12
CA PRO A 494 14.43 0.46 36.66
C PRO A 494 13.37 0.74 35.58
N GLU A 495 13.76 1.39 34.49
CA GLU A 495 12.88 1.70 33.35
C GLU A 495 12.49 0.45 32.57
N SER A 496 13.46 -0.45 32.36
CA SER A 496 13.29 -1.72 31.67
C SER A 496 12.41 -2.69 32.46
N ASN A 497 12.62 -2.79 33.78
CA ASN A 497 11.78 -3.57 34.69
C ASN A 497 10.33 -3.04 34.70
N ALA A 498 10.16 -1.73 34.81
CA ALA A 498 8.85 -1.09 34.77
C ALA A 498 8.14 -1.33 33.43
N PHE A 499 8.86 -1.25 32.31
CA PHE A 499 8.33 -1.57 30.97
C PHE A 499 7.85 -3.00 30.88
N PHE A 500 8.67 -3.98 31.26
CA PHE A 500 8.35 -5.39 31.16
C PHE A 500 7.05 -5.73 31.91
N TRP A 501 6.94 -5.35 33.18
CA TRP A 501 5.78 -5.69 34.00
C TRP A 501 4.53 -4.92 33.62
N SER A 502 4.64 -3.60 33.42
CA SER A 502 3.47 -2.78 33.07
C SER A 502 2.86 -3.20 31.74
N MET A 503 3.68 -3.44 30.71
CA MET A 503 3.22 -3.85 29.39
C MET A 503 2.65 -5.26 29.37
N SER A 504 3.29 -6.19 30.07
CA SER A 504 2.81 -7.57 30.18
C SER A 504 1.44 -7.62 30.86
N LEU A 505 1.29 -6.97 32.01
CA LEU A 505 0.03 -6.93 32.76
C LEU A 505 -1.06 -6.17 32.00
N ASN A 506 -0.73 -5.03 31.38
CA ASN A 506 -1.65 -4.27 30.53
C ASN A 506 -2.19 -5.15 29.39
N THR A 507 -1.30 -5.82 28.66
CA THR A 507 -1.67 -6.69 27.53
C THR A 507 -2.49 -7.89 28.00
N LEU A 508 -2.09 -8.56 29.07
CA LEU A 508 -2.80 -9.72 29.62
C LEU A 508 -4.21 -9.36 30.08
N VAL A 509 -4.38 -8.24 30.79
CA VAL A 509 -5.70 -7.79 31.25
C VAL A 509 -6.56 -7.36 30.07
N PHE A 510 -5.99 -6.60 29.12
CA PHE A 510 -6.70 -6.21 27.92
C PHE A 510 -7.23 -7.42 27.15
N VAL A 511 -6.39 -8.42 26.91
CA VAL A 511 -6.75 -9.65 26.20
C VAL A 511 -7.74 -10.47 27.01
N GLY A 512 -7.46 -10.72 28.30
CA GLY A 512 -8.29 -11.54 29.17
C GLY A 512 -9.71 -11.00 29.34
N LEU A 513 -9.87 -9.69 29.59
CA LEU A 513 -11.19 -9.07 29.72
C LEU A 513 -11.92 -8.97 28.38
N SER A 514 -11.20 -8.71 27.28
CA SER A 514 -11.82 -8.65 25.95
C SER A 514 -12.28 -10.03 25.46
N LEU A 515 -11.65 -11.12 25.90
CA LEU A 515 -12.12 -12.48 25.62
C LEU A 515 -13.33 -12.87 26.47
N ARG A 516 -13.43 -12.37 27.70
CA ARG A 516 -14.55 -12.67 28.62
C ARG A 516 -15.80 -11.84 28.36
N THR A 517 -15.64 -10.61 27.88
CA THR A 517 -16.75 -9.65 27.77
C THR A 517 -17.32 -9.64 26.34
N LYS A 518 -18.66 -9.71 26.20
CA LYS A 518 -19.30 -9.48 24.89
C LYS A 518 -19.28 -7.97 24.58
N GLY A 519 -18.49 -7.57 23.58
CA GLY A 519 -18.42 -6.19 23.12
C GLY A 519 -19.75 -5.65 22.58
N ASN A 520 -19.96 -4.33 22.71
CA ASN A 520 -21.16 -3.64 22.23
C ASN A 520 -21.24 -3.74 20.68
N TYR A 521 -22.45 -3.73 20.11
CA TYR A 521 -22.68 -3.74 18.66
C TYR A 521 -21.84 -2.69 17.92
N ARG A 522 -21.76 -1.47 18.49
CA ARG A 522 -20.94 -0.39 17.93
C ARG A 522 -19.45 -0.71 17.93
N GLU A 523 -18.93 -1.32 18.99
CA GLU A 523 -17.51 -1.72 19.07
C GLU A 523 -17.19 -2.72 17.97
N ARG A 524 -18.08 -3.68 17.69
CA ARG A 524 -17.91 -4.67 16.62
C ARG A 524 -17.92 -4.04 15.24
N ASN A 525 -18.80 -3.07 14.99
CA ASN A 525 -18.86 -2.39 13.70
C ASN A 525 -17.58 -1.60 13.42
N TYR A 526 -17.11 -0.78 14.37
CA TYR A 526 -15.83 -0.09 14.20
C TYR A 526 -14.65 -1.06 14.16
N ALA A 527 -14.69 -2.17 14.90
CA ALA A 527 -13.66 -3.20 14.82
C ALA A 527 -13.52 -3.78 13.41
N GLU A 528 -14.64 -4.11 12.77
CA GLU A 528 -14.66 -4.66 11.42
C GLU A 528 -14.07 -3.66 10.42
N MET A 529 -14.41 -2.38 10.55
CA MET A 529 -13.86 -1.30 9.71
C MET A 529 -12.35 -1.15 9.85
N PHE A 530 -11.84 -1.23 11.08
CA PHE A 530 -10.42 -1.11 11.34
C PHE A 530 -9.66 -2.36 10.85
N VAL A 531 -10.27 -3.55 10.86
CA VAL A 531 -9.60 -4.77 10.37
C VAL A 531 -9.66 -4.88 8.84
N ASN A 532 -10.83 -4.63 8.22
CA ASN A 532 -11.09 -4.81 6.79
C ASN A 532 -11.24 -3.47 6.03
N HIS A 533 -10.19 -2.67 5.99
CA HIS A 533 -10.20 -1.33 5.37
C HIS A 533 -10.21 -1.32 3.83
N GLU A 534 -9.93 -2.44 3.16
CA GLU A 534 -9.84 -2.51 1.68
C GLU A 534 -11.18 -2.74 0.99
N ASN A 535 -12.13 -3.45 1.63
CA ASN A 535 -13.46 -3.72 1.07
C ASN A 535 -14.51 -2.66 1.44
N TYR A 536 -14.07 -1.54 2.03
CA TYR A 536 -14.96 -0.60 2.71
C TYR A 536 -15.76 0.32 1.78
N GLY A 537 -15.27 0.57 0.56
CA GLY A 537 -16.04 1.30 -0.46
C GLY A 537 -17.41 0.65 -0.74
N ASN A 538 -17.49 -0.67 -0.63
CA ASN A 538 -18.71 -1.45 -0.87
C ASN A 538 -19.56 -1.67 0.40
N LEU A 539 -18.99 -1.54 1.60
CA LEU A 539 -19.69 -1.75 2.87
C LEU A 539 -20.46 -0.50 3.36
N GLN A 540 -20.12 0.70 2.86
CA GLN A 540 -20.72 1.95 3.29
C GLN A 540 -22.16 2.18 2.82
N GLU A 541 -22.56 1.59 1.69
CA GLU A 541 -23.85 1.91 1.08
C GLU A 541 -25.01 1.05 1.63
N GLY A 542 -24.72 -0.05 2.34
CA GLY A 542 -25.77 -0.94 2.89
C GLY A 542 -25.56 -1.44 4.33
N GLY A 543 -24.46 -1.12 5.00
CA GLY A 543 -24.06 -1.81 6.24
C GLY A 543 -24.46 -1.20 7.59
N PHE A 544 -25.07 -0.01 7.64
CA PHE A 544 -25.34 0.69 8.90
C PHE A 544 -26.83 0.84 9.19
N ILE A 545 -27.33 -0.05 10.04
CA ILE A 545 -28.69 -0.06 10.55
C ILE A 545 -28.80 1.03 11.64
N TRP A 546 -29.21 2.23 11.24
CA TRP A 546 -29.67 3.30 12.12
C TRP A 546 -31.16 3.50 11.85
N LYS A 547 -32.02 3.28 12.86
CA LYS A 547 -33.45 3.61 12.84
C LYS A 547 -33.75 4.58 13.98
N GLY A 548 -33.44 5.86 13.75
CA GLY A 548 -33.94 6.97 14.56
C GLY A 548 -34.82 7.88 13.71
N GLU A 549 -35.74 8.61 14.32
CA GLU A 549 -36.41 9.73 13.64
C GLU A 549 -35.60 11.00 13.90
N ALA A 550 -35.11 11.64 12.83
CA ALA A 550 -34.48 12.96 12.87
C ALA A 550 -34.93 13.78 11.67
N TYR A 551 -35.15 15.09 11.85
CA TYR A 551 -35.52 15.98 10.76
C TYR A 551 -34.28 16.62 10.13
N VAL A 552 -34.29 16.75 8.80
CA VAL A 552 -33.22 17.41 8.05
C VAL A 552 -33.03 18.86 8.52
N ALA A 553 -34.13 19.53 8.89
CA ALA A 553 -34.11 20.89 9.42
C ALA A 553 -33.31 21.01 10.73
N ASP A 554 -33.45 20.05 11.64
CA ASP A 554 -32.75 20.08 12.92
C ASP A 554 -31.26 19.75 12.75
N ILE A 555 -30.92 18.82 11.87
CA ILE A 555 -29.53 18.54 11.48
C ILE A 555 -28.91 19.76 10.81
N LYS A 556 -29.62 20.41 9.89
CA LYS A 556 -29.17 21.65 9.23
C LYS A 556 -28.95 22.77 10.25
N ARG A 557 -29.86 22.94 11.22
CA ARG A 557 -29.71 23.92 12.30
C ARG A 557 -28.48 23.62 13.15
N LEU A 558 -28.26 22.36 13.50
CA LEU A 558 -27.08 21.92 14.23
C LEU A 558 -25.80 22.21 13.44
N LEU A 559 -25.72 21.79 12.18
CA LEU A 559 -24.55 22.04 11.32
C LEU A 559 -24.29 23.54 11.13
N SER A 560 -25.33 24.35 10.88
CA SER A 560 -25.22 25.80 10.75
C SER A 560 -24.67 26.45 12.01
N ARG A 561 -25.01 25.94 13.20
CA ARG A 561 -24.47 26.42 14.49
C ARG A 561 -22.99 26.10 14.73
N PHE A 562 -22.35 25.22 13.97
CA PHE A 562 -20.93 24.90 14.16
C PHE A 562 -20.06 25.24 12.94
N LEU A 563 -20.62 25.14 11.73
CA LEU A 563 -19.91 25.37 10.48
C LEU A 563 -20.24 26.73 9.86
N GLY A 564 -21.34 27.37 10.27
CA GLY A 564 -21.91 28.54 9.61
C GLY A 564 -22.82 28.18 8.42
N GLU A 565 -23.70 29.10 8.02
CA GLU A 565 -24.74 28.84 7.01
C GLU A 565 -24.16 28.47 5.63
N GLN A 566 -23.19 29.25 5.13
CA GLN A 566 -22.63 29.03 3.79
C GLN A 566 -21.98 27.65 3.66
N ARG A 567 -21.17 27.25 4.65
CA ARG A 567 -20.49 25.95 4.67
C ARG A 567 -21.49 24.79 4.81
N THR A 568 -22.52 24.97 5.63
CA THR A 568 -23.58 23.97 5.83
C THR A 568 -24.39 23.75 4.55
N ASN A 569 -24.87 24.83 3.92
CA ASN A 569 -25.62 24.75 2.67
C ASN A 569 -24.78 24.11 1.55
N ARG A 570 -23.50 24.45 1.46
CA ARG A 570 -22.59 23.82 0.50
C ARG A 570 -22.41 22.32 0.77
N ALA A 571 -22.23 21.92 2.03
CA ALA A 571 -22.06 20.53 2.40
C ALA A 571 -23.32 19.68 2.11
N LEU A 572 -24.50 20.21 2.44
CA LEU A 572 -25.79 19.55 2.14
C LEU A 572 -26.06 19.45 0.64
N ARG A 573 -25.77 20.48 -0.16
CA ARG A 573 -25.87 20.39 -1.63
C ARG A 573 -24.96 19.32 -2.22
N LEU A 574 -23.73 19.19 -1.71
CA LEU A 574 -22.81 18.13 -2.12
C LEU A 574 -23.33 16.74 -1.75
N PHE A 575 -23.91 16.60 -0.55
CA PHE A 575 -24.55 15.35 -0.12
C PHE A 575 -25.74 14.98 -1.00
N ASN A 576 -26.68 15.92 -1.21
CA ASN A 576 -27.88 15.71 -2.03
C ASN A 576 -27.51 15.35 -3.47
N ARG A 577 -26.52 16.03 -4.07
CA ARG A 577 -26.03 15.71 -5.41
C ARG A 577 -25.36 14.34 -5.48
N LYS A 578 -24.65 13.92 -4.43
CA LYS A 578 -23.96 12.61 -4.39
C LYS A 578 -24.96 11.45 -4.29
N TYR A 579 -26.02 11.60 -3.51
CA TYR A 579 -27.00 10.53 -3.24
C TYR A 579 -28.32 10.70 -4.00
N ASN A 580 -28.41 11.70 -4.88
CA ASN A 580 -29.59 12.06 -5.68
C ASN A 580 -30.87 12.24 -4.83
N ILE A 581 -30.72 12.91 -3.68
CA ILE A 581 -31.80 13.18 -2.71
C ILE A 581 -32.42 14.55 -3.00
N SER A 582 -33.75 14.64 -2.97
CA SER A 582 -34.48 15.90 -3.17
C SER A 582 -34.30 16.84 -1.97
N GLU A 583 -34.15 18.15 -2.23
CA GLU A 583 -34.09 19.16 -1.15
C GLU A 583 -35.41 19.29 -0.34
N ALA A 584 -36.49 18.67 -0.82
CA ALA A 584 -37.81 18.67 -0.17
C ALA A 584 -37.99 17.53 0.87
N GLU A 585 -37.00 16.65 1.05
CA GLU A 585 -37.13 15.53 1.99
C GLU A 585 -36.97 16.00 3.44
N GLU A 586 -38.01 15.84 4.26
CA GLU A 586 -38.04 16.36 5.63
C GLU A 586 -37.32 15.47 6.65
N ARG A 587 -37.27 14.15 6.39
CA ARG A 587 -36.68 13.16 7.29
C ARG A 587 -35.24 12.85 6.90
N ALA A 588 -34.36 12.82 7.89
CA ALA A 588 -32.97 12.46 7.71
C ALA A 588 -32.82 10.93 7.69
N ASP A 589 -32.07 10.44 6.70
CA ASP A 589 -31.67 9.05 6.65
C ASP A 589 -30.34 8.80 7.40
N ALA A 590 -29.98 7.52 7.56
CA ALA A 590 -28.74 7.11 8.22
C ALA A 590 -27.47 7.69 7.54
N ARG A 591 -27.54 7.93 6.22
CA ARG A 591 -26.43 8.47 5.43
C ARG A 591 -26.19 9.93 5.80
N LEU A 592 -27.24 10.73 5.97
CA LEU A 592 -27.16 12.14 6.37
C LEU A 592 -26.66 12.29 7.80
N ILE A 593 -27.11 11.43 8.73
CA ILE A 593 -26.62 11.41 10.12
C ILE A 593 -25.11 11.17 10.15
N ASN A 594 -24.62 10.13 9.46
CA ASN A 594 -23.19 9.80 9.41
C ASN A 594 -22.38 10.90 8.71
N PHE A 595 -22.91 11.48 7.62
CA PHE A 595 -22.28 12.62 6.96
C PHE A 595 -22.14 13.82 7.91
N SER A 596 -23.20 14.12 8.67
CA SER A 596 -23.22 15.19 9.67
C SER A 596 -22.27 14.91 10.83
N GLU A 597 -22.21 13.65 11.30
CA GLU A 597 -21.28 13.21 12.35
C GLU A 597 -19.84 13.43 11.92
N LYS A 598 -19.49 13.05 10.69
CA LYS A 598 -18.16 13.29 10.11
C LYS A 598 -17.81 14.77 10.05
N LEU A 599 -18.76 15.63 9.69
CA LEU A 599 -18.52 17.07 9.63
C LEU A 599 -18.28 17.67 11.02
N LEU A 600 -19.07 17.29 12.01
CA LEU A 600 -18.92 17.76 13.39
C LEU A 600 -17.69 17.17 14.09
N THR A 601 -17.34 15.92 13.79
CA THR A 601 -16.17 15.24 14.40
C THR A 601 -14.89 16.04 14.18
N GLY A 602 -14.71 16.64 13.00
CA GLY A 602 -13.54 17.45 12.68
C GLY A 602 -13.41 18.75 13.50
N SER A 603 -14.52 19.32 13.97
CA SER A 603 -14.53 20.60 14.70
C SER A 603 -14.49 20.41 16.21
N ILE A 604 -15.23 19.44 16.74
CA ILE A 604 -15.48 19.28 18.19
C ILE A 604 -15.11 17.88 18.75
N GLY A 605 -14.59 16.98 17.90
CA GLY A 605 -14.27 15.60 18.27
C GLY A 605 -15.45 14.64 18.12
N SER A 606 -15.16 13.34 17.96
CA SER A 606 -16.16 12.30 17.65
C SER A 606 -17.16 12.10 18.77
N ALA A 607 -16.70 12.10 20.02
CA ALA A 607 -17.55 11.93 21.20
C ALA A 607 -18.56 13.08 21.33
N SER A 608 -18.11 14.33 21.14
CA SER A 608 -18.96 15.52 21.20
C SER A 608 -19.97 15.56 20.05
N ALA A 609 -19.51 15.32 18.81
CA ALA A 609 -20.35 15.29 17.61
C ALA A 609 -21.53 14.33 17.76
N LYS A 610 -21.27 13.16 18.32
CA LYS A 610 -22.28 12.14 18.56
C LYS A 610 -23.31 12.54 19.60
N ILE A 611 -22.91 13.19 20.70
CA ILE A 611 -23.86 13.68 21.71
C ILE A 611 -24.79 14.73 21.10
N LEU A 612 -24.25 15.62 20.28
CA LEU A 612 -25.05 16.63 19.59
C LEU A 612 -26.04 16.00 18.60
N LEU A 613 -25.62 14.99 17.85
CA LEU A 613 -26.52 14.28 16.95
C LEU A 613 -27.57 13.46 17.70
N ALA A 614 -27.21 12.82 18.82
CA ALA A 614 -28.16 12.13 19.69
C ALA A 614 -29.16 13.09 20.35
N SER A 615 -28.83 14.38 20.53
CA SER A 615 -29.79 15.38 21.01
C SER A 615 -30.85 15.76 19.98
N VAL A 616 -30.58 15.50 18.70
CA VAL A 616 -31.46 15.81 17.56
C VAL A 616 -32.10 14.55 16.97
N SER A 617 -31.55 13.37 17.25
CA SER A 617 -32.07 12.07 16.83
C SER A 617 -32.63 11.29 18.01
N LYS A 618 -33.89 10.87 17.92
CA LYS A 618 -34.46 9.93 18.91
C LYS A 618 -33.90 8.53 18.65
N GLU A 619 -32.83 8.13 19.33
CA GLU A 619 -32.37 6.73 19.35
C GLU A 619 -33.31 5.92 20.28
N THR A 620 -34.03 4.92 19.75
CA THR A 620 -34.80 3.94 20.57
C THR A 620 -34.05 2.61 20.63
N PRO A 621 -34.04 1.91 21.80
CA PRO A 621 -33.47 0.57 21.88
C PRO A 621 -34.34 -0.44 21.12
N ILE A 622 -33.67 -1.34 20.41
CA ILE A 622 -34.28 -2.36 19.53
C ILE A 622 -35.22 -3.25 20.35
N SER A 623 -36.49 -3.37 19.94
CA SER A 623 -37.49 -4.21 20.64
C SER A 623 -37.31 -5.70 20.32
N LEU A 624 -37.79 -6.60 21.19
CA LEU A 624 -37.71 -8.06 20.99
C LEU A 624 -38.47 -8.53 19.73
N VAL A 625 -39.56 -7.83 19.38
CA VAL A 625 -40.33 -8.06 18.14
C VAL A 625 -39.47 -7.71 16.91
N GLU A 626 -38.63 -6.69 17.02
CA GLU A 626 -37.68 -6.32 15.98
C GLU A 626 -36.50 -7.29 15.91
N VAL A 627 -36.02 -7.85 17.01
CA VAL A 627 -35.01 -8.93 16.98
C VAL A 627 -35.56 -10.17 16.27
N LEU A 628 -36.87 -10.46 16.40
CA LEU A 628 -37.55 -11.53 15.68
C LEU A 628 -37.71 -11.21 14.19
N ASN A 629 -38.13 -10.00 13.83
CA ASN A 629 -38.18 -9.55 12.43
C ASN A 629 -36.77 -9.51 11.80
N ILE A 630 -35.72 -9.18 12.55
CA ILE A 630 -34.32 -9.21 12.12
C ILE A 630 -33.82 -10.66 12.01
N LEU A 631 -34.34 -11.61 12.80
CA LEU A 631 -34.05 -13.04 12.63
C LEU A 631 -34.74 -13.61 11.38
N GLU A 632 -35.93 -13.12 11.04
CA GLU A 632 -36.62 -13.41 9.78
C GLU A 632 -35.90 -12.76 8.60
N GLU A 633 -35.55 -11.48 8.68
CA GLU A 633 -34.76 -10.77 7.67
C GLU A 633 -33.34 -11.37 7.55
N SER A 634 -32.76 -11.90 8.63
CA SER A 634 -31.50 -12.66 8.60
C SER A 634 -31.67 -14.04 7.97
N LYS A 635 -32.82 -14.69 8.11
CA LYS A 635 -33.13 -15.94 7.40
C LYS A 635 -33.34 -15.69 5.92
N GLU A 636 -34.04 -14.63 5.56
CA GLU A 636 -34.20 -14.17 4.18
C GLU A 636 -32.88 -13.72 3.58
N THR A 637 -32.03 -13.02 4.33
CA THR A 637 -30.68 -12.62 3.92
C THR A 637 -29.75 -13.84 3.79
N LYS A 638 -29.92 -14.89 4.60
CA LYS A 638 -29.22 -16.17 4.40
C LYS A 638 -29.71 -16.91 3.16
N ALA A 639 -31.01 -16.92 2.89
CA ALA A 639 -31.59 -17.50 1.68
C ALA A 639 -31.14 -16.72 0.43
N SER A 640 -31.14 -15.39 0.51
CA SER A 640 -30.64 -14.49 -0.53
C SER A 640 -29.12 -14.61 -0.71
N ASN A 641 -28.33 -14.76 0.36
CA ASN A 641 -26.89 -15.05 0.24
C ASN A 641 -26.63 -16.44 -0.34
N LYS A 642 -27.46 -17.44 -0.04
CA LYS A 642 -27.37 -18.76 -0.66
C LYS A 642 -27.68 -18.65 -2.15
N LEU A 643 -28.74 -17.95 -2.52
CA LEU A 643 -29.12 -17.67 -3.90
C LEU A 643 -28.04 -16.84 -4.63
N LEU A 644 -27.45 -15.84 -3.98
CA LEU A 644 -26.35 -15.04 -4.52
C LEU A 644 -25.09 -15.87 -4.70
N ARG A 645 -24.80 -16.82 -3.80
CA ARG A 645 -23.69 -17.76 -3.96
C ARG A 645 -23.94 -18.74 -5.10
N GLU A 646 -25.16 -19.24 -5.23
CA GLU A 646 -25.56 -20.09 -6.36
C GLU A 646 -25.45 -19.31 -7.68
N LYS A 647 -25.96 -18.07 -7.73
CA LYS A 647 -25.83 -17.17 -8.90
C LYS A 647 -24.39 -16.77 -9.16
N SER A 648 -23.57 -16.55 -8.14
CA SER A 648 -22.15 -16.24 -8.29
C SER A 648 -21.36 -17.45 -8.80
N ALA A 649 -21.71 -18.67 -8.36
CA ALA A 649 -21.11 -19.90 -8.87
C ALA A 649 -21.55 -20.16 -10.32
N GLU A 650 -22.82 -19.93 -10.64
CA GLU A 650 -23.36 -19.99 -12.00
C GLU A 650 -22.68 -18.96 -12.93
N LEU A 651 -22.53 -17.72 -12.48
CA LEU A 651 -21.80 -16.67 -13.21
C LEU A 651 -20.33 -17.02 -13.40
N ALA A 652 -19.66 -17.58 -12.39
CA ALA A 652 -18.28 -18.03 -12.51
C ALA A 652 -18.15 -19.16 -13.54
N ALA A 653 -19.08 -20.11 -13.54
CA ALA A 653 -19.14 -21.18 -14.53
C ALA A 653 -19.39 -20.63 -15.94
N MET A 654 -20.35 -19.72 -16.12
CA MET A 654 -20.62 -19.07 -17.41
C MET A 654 -19.43 -18.22 -17.88
N THR A 655 -18.74 -17.53 -16.98
CA THR A 655 -17.56 -16.73 -17.32
C THR A 655 -16.42 -17.63 -17.80
N GLN A 656 -16.24 -18.79 -17.15
CA GLN A 656 -15.24 -19.77 -17.57
C GLN A 656 -15.60 -20.39 -18.93
N GLN A 657 -16.88 -20.69 -19.17
CA GLN A 657 -17.36 -21.13 -20.49
C GLN A 657 -17.14 -20.06 -21.56
N LEU A 658 -17.47 -18.80 -21.28
CA LEU A 658 -17.23 -17.67 -22.18
C LEU A 658 -15.74 -17.49 -22.49
N LYS A 659 -14.87 -17.64 -21.49
CA LYS A 659 -13.42 -17.54 -21.68
C LYS A 659 -12.91 -18.65 -22.60
N THR A 660 -13.36 -19.88 -22.37
CA THR A 660 -13.01 -21.04 -23.20
C THR A 660 -13.48 -20.84 -24.64
N ALA A 661 -14.73 -20.42 -24.84
CA ALA A 661 -15.28 -20.11 -26.15
C ALA A 661 -14.54 -18.96 -26.85
N ASN A 662 -14.10 -17.95 -26.10
CA ASN A 662 -13.33 -16.83 -26.66
C ASN A 662 -11.91 -17.25 -27.06
N GLU A 663 -11.27 -18.14 -26.29
CA GLU A 663 -9.98 -18.74 -26.66
C GLU A 663 -10.11 -19.57 -27.96
N GLU A 664 -11.15 -20.40 -28.08
CA GLU A 664 -11.45 -21.14 -29.31
C GLU A 664 -11.70 -20.21 -30.50
N LEU A 665 -12.50 -19.14 -30.31
CA LEU A 665 -12.74 -18.14 -31.34
C LEU A 665 -11.44 -17.45 -31.80
N ARG A 666 -10.55 -17.09 -30.87
CA ARG A 666 -9.25 -16.48 -31.21
C ARG A 666 -8.36 -17.43 -32.00
N ILE A 667 -8.38 -18.72 -31.70
CA ILE A 667 -7.64 -19.72 -32.47
C ILE A 667 -8.21 -19.82 -33.89
N GLN A 668 -9.53 -19.84 -34.04
CA GLN A 668 -10.19 -19.85 -35.35
C GLN A 668 -9.89 -18.59 -36.16
N ASP A 669 -9.92 -17.42 -35.54
CA ASP A 669 -9.63 -16.15 -36.23
C ASP A 669 -8.16 -16.12 -36.70
N LYS A 670 -7.23 -16.63 -35.88
CA LYS A 670 -5.83 -16.76 -36.28
C LYS A 670 -5.63 -17.71 -37.48
N LEU A 671 -6.30 -18.86 -37.49
CA LEU A 671 -6.24 -19.79 -38.63
C LEU A 671 -6.85 -19.18 -39.90
N LYS A 672 -7.88 -18.35 -39.76
CA LYS A 672 -8.48 -17.60 -40.86
C LYS A 672 -7.54 -16.53 -41.40
N ASP A 673 -6.83 -15.81 -40.53
CA ASP A 673 -5.83 -14.83 -40.96
C ASP A 673 -4.67 -15.51 -41.71
N GLU A 674 -4.14 -16.62 -41.19
CA GLU A 674 -3.11 -17.43 -41.87
C GLU A 674 -3.58 -17.97 -43.23
N PHE A 675 -4.86 -18.33 -43.35
CA PHE A 675 -5.49 -18.71 -44.62
C PHE A 675 -5.49 -17.56 -45.64
N LEU A 676 -5.94 -16.37 -45.22
CA LEU A 676 -6.04 -15.19 -46.10
C LEU A 676 -4.65 -14.76 -46.61
N ASP A 677 -3.64 -14.77 -45.74
CA ASP A 677 -2.27 -14.42 -46.12
C ASP A 677 -1.70 -15.39 -47.16
N THR A 678 -1.94 -16.69 -46.98
CA THR A 678 -1.47 -17.72 -47.92
C THR A 678 -2.15 -17.60 -49.28
N VAL A 679 -3.47 -17.39 -49.31
CA VAL A 679 -4.23 -17.18 -50.55
C VAL A 679 -3.74 -15.93 -51.27
N ALA A 680 -3.52 -14.83 -50.55
CA ALA A 680 -2.99 -13.59 -51.13
C ALA A 680 -1.61 -13.83 -51.78
N HIS A 681 -0.73 -14.58 -51.14
CA HIS A 681 0.60 -14.89 -51.67
C HIS A 681 0.55 -15.78 -52.94
N GLU A 682 -0.29 -16.82 -52.94
CA GLU A 682 -0.45 -17.73 -54.08
C GLU A 682 -1.15 -17.07 -55.28
N LEU A 683 -2.03 -16.08 -55.06
CA LEU A 683 -2.62 -15.26 -56.12
C LEU A 683 -1.63 -14.22 -56.66
N LYS A 684 -0.87 -13.56 -55.78
CA LYS A 684 0.07 -12.50 -56.16
C LYS A 684 1.18 -13.00 -57.09
N THR A 685 1.67 -14.21 -56.87
CA THR A 685 2.78 -14.80 -57.64
C THR A 685 2.47 -14.91 -59.16
N PRO A 686 1.40 -15.60 -59.62
CA PRO A 686 1.05 -15.64 -61.03
C PRO A 686 0.62 -14.28 -61.58
N ILE A 687 -0.07 -13.43 -60.81
CA ILE A 687 -0.44 -12.06 -61.25
C ILE A 687 0.82 -11.24 -61.57
N THR A 688 1.83 -11.28 -60.70
CA THR A 688 3.09 -10.56 -60.91
C THR A 688 3.85 -11.12 -62.11
N SER A 689 3.83 -12.44 -62.31
CA SER A 689 4.44 -13.12 -63.47
C SER A 689 3.76 -12.72 -64.79
N ILE A 690 2.41 -12.72 -64.82
CA ILE A 690 1.62 -12.28 -65.97
C ILE A 690 1.92 -10.82 -66.29
N LYS A 691 1.95 -9.96 -65.27
CA LYS A 691 2.25 -8.53 -65.45
C LYS A 691 3.65 -8.31 -66.02
N ALA A 692 4.68 -8.94 -65.45
CA ALA A 692 6.06 -8.81 -65.93
C ALA A 692 6.22 -9.38 -67.35
N ALA A 693 5.59 -10.51 -67.66
CA ALA A 693 5.58 -11.07 -69.02
C ALA A 693 4.86 -10.14 -70.01
N SER A 694 3.76 -9.50 -69.60
CA SER A 694 3.04 -8.52 -70.42
C SER A 694 3.84 -7.25 -70.66
N GLU A 695 4.51 -6.70 -69.65
CA GLU A 695 5.39 -5.52 -69.78
C GLU A 695 6.56 -5.80 -70.74
N VAL A 696 7.16 -7.00 -70.65
CA VAL A 696 8.27 -7.41 -71.53
C VAL A 696 7.81 -7.60 -72.98
N LEU A 697 6.55 -8.01 -73.20
CA LEU A 697 5.96 -8.16 -74.54
C LEU A 697 5.74 -6.82 -75.29
N GLU A 698 5.85 -5.68 -74.61
CA GLU A 698 5.78 -4.35 -75.24
C GLU A 698 7.03 -4.01 -76.07
N ASP A 699 8.14 -4.76 -75.93
CA ASP A 699 9.35 -4.58 -76.75
C ASP A 699 9.14 -5.09 -78.19
N GLU A 700 9.14 -4.16 -79.15
CA GLU A 700 8.91 -4.43 -80.57
C GLU A 700 10.07 -5.22 -81.24
N ASN A 701 11.27 -5.22 -80.65
CA ASN A 701 12.46 -5.89 -81.20
C ASN A 701 12.64 -7.33 -80.69
N MET A 702 11.63 -7.89 -80.02
CA MET A 702 11.71 -9.24 -79.42
C MET A 702 11.67 -10.37 -80.46
N PRO A 703 12.56 -11.39 -80.36
CA PRO A 703 12.50 -12.58 -81.19
C PRO A 703 11.15 -13.32 -81.08
N PRO A 704 10.55 -13.79 -82.19
CA PRO A 704 9.21 -14.39 -82.18
C PRO A 704 9.09 -15.64 -81.30
N GLU A 705 10.17 -16.43 -81.17
CA GLU A 705 10.20 -17.58 -80.26
C GLU A 705 10.11 -17.18 -78.78
N LEU A 706 10.75 -16.07 -78.41
CA LEU A 706 10.74 -15.55 -77.04
C LEU A 706 9.36 -14.94 -76.72
N ARG A 707 8.77 -14.23 -77.67
CA ARG A 707 7.41 -13.68 -77.60
C ARG A 707 6.38 -14.79 -77.33
N ASN A 708 6.45 -15.89 -78.08
CA ASN A 708 5.57 -17.04 -77.86
C ASN A 708 5.74 -17.67 -76.46
N ARG A 709 6.96 -17.74 -75.93
CA ARG A 709 7.19 -18.24 -74.56
C ARG A 709 6.56 -17.35 -73.49
N PHE A 710 6.58 -16.02 -73.66
CA PHE A 710 5.91 -15.12 -72.71
C PHE A 710 4.39 -15.23 -72.80
N LEU A 711 3.81 -15.33 -74.00
CA LEU A 711 2.38 -15.59 -74.18
C LEU A 711 1.97 -16.96 -73.57
N GLU A 712 2.76 -18.01 -73.77
CA GLU A 712 2.54 -19.30 -73.11
C GLU A 712 2.62 -19.20 -71.57
N ASN A 713 3.56 -18.40 -71.03
CA ASN A 713 3.65 -18.17 -69.59
C ASN A 713 2.40 -17.45 -69.06
N ILE A 714 1.89 -16.44 -69.77
CA ILE A 714 0.66 -15.72 -69.40
C ILE A 714 -0.53 -16.68 -69.39
N ASN A 715 -0.73 -17.47 -70.45
CA ASN A 715 -1.83 -18.43 -70.52
C ASN A 715 -1.73 -19.46 -69.40
N ARG A 716 -0.55 -20.04 -69.19
CA ARG A 716 -0.33 -21.02 -68.13
C ARG A 716 -0.59 -20.46 -66.72
N ASP A 717 -0.15 -19.23 -66.46
CA ASP A 717 -0.33 -18.62 -65.14
C ASP A 717 -1.79 -18.16 -64.94
N THR A 718 -2.51 -17.84 -66.01
CA THR A 718 -3.97 -17.58 -66.01
C THR A 718 -4.77 -18.84 -65.72
N ASP A 719 -4.44 -19.96 -66.36
CA ASP A 719 -5.06 -21.27 -66.07
C ASP A 719 -4.80 -21.70 -64.62
N ARG A 720 -3.60 -21.41 -64.11
CA ARG A 720 -3.24 -21.67 -62.72
C ARG A 720 -4.09 -20.84 -61.75
N LEU A 721 -4.30 -19.55 -62.04
CA LEU A 721 -5.18 -18.68 -61.26
C LEU A 721 -6.62 -19.20 -61.25
N SER A 722 -7.16 -19.56 -62.42
CA SER A 722 -8.51 -20.12 -62.55
C SER A 722 -8.68 -21.38 -61.71
N THR A 723 -7.72 -22.31 -61.80
CA THR A 723 -7.72 -23.53 -60.99
C THR A 723 -7.65 -23.24 -59.49
N LEU A 724 -6.86 -22.24 -59.07
CA LEU A 724 -6.73 -21.87 -57.66
C LEU A 724 -8.01 -21.24 -57.11
N ILE A 725 -8.66 -20.37 -57.88
CA ILE A 725 -9.96 -19.76 -57.53
C ILE A 725 -11.03 -20.84 -57.42
N HIS A 726 -11.13 -21.74 -58.40
CA HIS A 726 -12.08 -22.86 -58.34
C HIS A 726 -11.87 -23.75 -57.11
N ASN A 727 -10.62 -24.08 -56.77
CA ASN A 727 -10.30 -24.87 -55.57
C ASN A 727 -10.69 -24.15 -54.27
N ILE A 728 -10.51 -22.83 -54.18
CA ILE A 728 -10.95 -22.05 -53.01
C ILE A 728 -12.47 -22.05 -52.89
N LEU A 729 -13.17 -21.83 -54.00
CA LEU A 729 -14.63 -21.84 -54.03
C LEU A 729 -15.23 -23.20 -53.68
N ASP A 730 -14.63 -24.29 -54.19
CA ASP A 730 -15.03 -25.65 -53.81
C ASP A 730 -14.82 -25.89 -52.31
N LEU A 731 -13.70 -25.42 -51.75
CA LEU A 731 -13.40 -25.59 -50.34
C LEU A 731 -14.37 -24.80 -49.44
N GLU A 732 -14.73 -23.57 -49.81
CA GLU A 732 -15.75 -22.79 -49.09
C GLU A 732 -17.13 -23.46 -49.14
N LYS A 733 -17.54 -23.94 -50.33
CA LYS A 733 -18.83 -24.62 -50.51
C LYS A 733 -18.93 -25.90 -49.69
N LEU A 734 -17.83 -26.67 -49.58
CA LEU A 734 -17.77 -27.92 -48.81
C LEU A 734 -17.53 -27.72 -47.31
N SER A 735 -17.01 -26.55 -46.88
CA SER A 735 -16.77 -26.25 -45.46
C SER A 735 -18.01 -25.70 -44.75
N GLY A 736 -18.93 -25.06 -45.48
CA GLY A 736 -20.27 -24.78 -44.95
C GLY A 736 -21.11 -26.05 -44.99
N ASN A 737 -21.92 -26.33 -43.95
CA ASN A 737 -22.95 -27.39 -43.90
C ASN A 737 -24.09 -27.17 -44.94
N ARG A 738 -23.80 -26.57 -46.09
CA ARG A 738 -24.75 -26.05 -47.08
C ARG A 738 -24.61 -26.69 -48.47
N THR A 739 -23.81 -27.75 -48.61
CA THR A 739 -23.71 -28.48 -49.88
C THR A 739 -24.70 -29.66 -49.86
N GLU A 740 -25.78 -29.56 -50.64
CA GLU A 740 -26.60 -30.73 -50.98
C GLU A 740 -25.79 -31.59 -51.97
N LEU A 741 -25.38 -32.79 -51.55
CA LEU A 741 -24.76 -33.79 -52.42
C LEU A 741 -25.83 -34.51 -53.22
N ASP A 742 -25.62 -34.72 -54.53
CA ASP A 742 -26.53 -35.51 -55.36
C ASP A 742 -26.20 -37.00 -55.23
N ILE A 743 -26.49 -37.57 -54.04
CA ILE A 743 -26.18 -38.95 -53.72
C ILE A 743 -27.16 -39.89 -54.43
N ARG A 744 -26.66 -40.68 -55.38
CA ARG A 744 -27.43 -41.71 -56.10
C ARG A 744 -26.65 -43.01 -56.21
N GLU A 745 -27.33 -44.10 -56.55
CA GLU A 745 -26.66 -45.39 -56.77
C GLU A 745 -25.85 -45.37 -58.08
N HIS A 746 -24.53 -45.39 -57.96
CA HIS A 746 -23.59 -45.41 -59.09
C HIS A 746 -22.66 -46.63 -59.03
N ASN A 747 -22.02 -46.94 -60.16
CA ASN A 747 -21.07 -48.04 -60.27
C ASN A 747 -19.62 -47.51 -60.17
N MET A 748 -18.94 -47.84 -59.08
CA MET A 748 -17.58 -47.36 -58.82
C MET A 748 -16.58 -47.81 -59.88
N SER A 749 -16.74 -49.00 -60.45
CA SER A 749 -15.89 -49.47 -61.55
C SER A 749 -16.03 -48.60 -62.80
N LYS A 750 -17.24 -48.09 -63.09
CA LYS A 750 -17.46 -47.16 -64.21
C LYS A 750 -16.88 -45.79 -63.92
N THR A 751 -17.04 -45.27 -62.70
CA THR A 751 -16.51 -43.96 -62.31
C THR A 751 -14.96 -43.95 -62.32
N ILE A 752 -14.31 -45.01 -61.82
CA ILE A 752 -12.85 -45.19 -61.95
C ILE A 752 -12.45 -45.25 -63.44
N GLY A 753 -13.21 -45.97 -64.28
CA GLY A 753 -12.99 -45.99 -65.72
C GLY A 753 -13.06 -44.61 -66.38
N LYS A 754 -14.03 -43.76 -65.97
CA LYS A 754 -14.12 -42.35 -66.42
C LYS A 754 -12.89 -41.55 -65.98
N ALA A 755 -12.43 -41.71 -64.74
CA ALA A 755 -11.26 -41.01 -64.21
C ALA A 755 -9.97 -41.39 -64.98
N ILE A 756 -9.77 -42.68 -65.26
CA ILE A 756 -8.61 -43.16 -66.03
C ILE A 756 -8.58 -42.55 -67.43
N LYS A 757 -9.73 -42.53 -68.13
CA LYS A 757 -9.85 -41.88 -69.45
C LYS A 757 -9.49 -40.39 -69.40
N GLY A 758 -9.92 -39.70 -68.34
CA GLY A 758 -9.61 -38.28 -68.14
C GLY A 758 -8.09 -37.97 -68.04
N VAL A 759 -7.29 -38.92 -67.56
CA VAL A 759 -5.83 -38.75 -67.41
C VAL A 759 -5.00 -39.52 -68.44
N GLU A 760 -5.64 -40.22 -69.38
CA GLU A 760 -5.01 -41.14 -70.33
C GLU A 760 -3.97 -40.45 -71.22
N GLN A 761 -4.28 -39.25 -71.73
CA GLN A 761 -3.36 -38.46 -72.55
C GLN A 761 -2.09 -38.04 -71.77
N ILE A 762 -2.24 -37.70 -70.49
CA ILE A 762 -1.13 -37.33 -69.60
C ILE A 762 -0.27 -38.56 -69.28
N ALA A 763 -0.92 -39.70 -69.02
CA ALA A 763 -0.24 -40.97 -68.76
C ALA A 763 0.56 -41.44 -69.98
N SER A 764 -0.03 -41.36 -71.19
CA SER A 764 0.63 -41.72 -72.45
C SER A 764 1.85 -40.82 -72.73
N LYS A 765 1.73 -39.50 -72.53
CA LYS A 765 2.84 -38.55 -72.70
C LYS A 765 4.01 -38.81 -71.73
N LYS A 766 3.74 -39.36 -70.53
CA LYS A 766 4.77 -39.77 -69.57
C LYS A 766 5.23 -41.23 -69.73
N GLU A 767 4.63 -41.97 -70.65
CA GLU A 767 4.82 -43.43 -70.82
C GLU A 767 4.53 -44.22 -69.52
N THR A 768 3.57 -43.75 -68.71
CA THR A 768 3.17 -44.40 -67.43
C THR A 768 2.07 -45.43 -67.67
N LYS A 769 2.26 -46.66 -67.18
CA LYS A 769 1.26 -47.74 -67.31
C LYS A 769 0.25 -47.71 -66.16
N ILE A 770 -1.02 -47.43 -66.46
CA ILE A 770 -2.13 -47.52 -65.51
C ILE A 770 -2.76 -48.91 -65.63
N LYS A 771 -2.76 -49.69 -64.54
CA LYS A 771 -3.41 -50.99 -64.45
C LYS A 771 -4.65 -50.90 -63.56
N PHE A 772 -5.81 -51.09 -64.17
CA PHE A 772 -7.07 -51.30 -63.49
C PHE A 772 -7.76 -52.51 -64.13
N SER A 773 -8.12 -53.49 -63.31
CA SER A 773 -8.93 -54.63 -63.74
C SER A 773 -9.95 -54.87 -62.64
N SER A 774 -11.22 -54.65 -62.96
CA SER A 774 -12.34 -55.01 -62.10
C SER A 774 -13.21 -56.03 -62.83
N LYS A 775 -13.41 -57.19 -62.22
CA LYS A 775 -14.32 -58.24 -62.73
C LYS A 775 -15.72 -58.15 -62.12
N GLU A 776 -15.94 -57.28 -61.13
CA GLU A 776 -17.19 -57.21 -60.35
C GLU A 776 -17.85 -55.84 -60.43
N LYS A 777 -19.19 -55.83 -60.46
CA LYS A 777 -20.02 -54.63 -60.47
C LYS A 777 -20.28 -54.17 -59.04
N ILE A 778 -19.48 -53.24 -58.53
CA ILE A 778 -19.65 -52.68 -57.18
C ILE A 778 -20.52 -51.40 -57.26
N LEU A 779 -21.74 -51.50 -56.74
CA LEU A 779 -22.72 -50.40 -56.62
C LEU A 779 -22.64 -49.77 -55.22
N ALA A 780 -22.68 -48.44 -55.16
CA ALA A 780 -22.72 -47.66 -53.92
C ALA A 780 -23.44 -46.31 -54.14
N PHE A 781 -23.93 -45.71 -53.04
CA PHE A 781 -24.59 -44.41 -53.05
C PHE A 781 -23.56 -43.28 -52.85
N TYR A 782 -23.30 -42.50 -53.89
CA TYR A 782 -22.40 -41.35 -53.82
C TYR A 782 -22.71 -40.32 -54.91
N ASP A 783 -22.18 -39.10 -54.76
CA ASP A 783 -22.18 -38.10 -55.81
C ASP A 783 -21.08 -38.43 -56.83
N GLU A 784 -21.47 -38.88 -58.02
CA GLU A 784 -20.52 -39.38 -59.03
C GLU A 784 -19.52 -38.31 -59.47
N ASP A 785 -19.94 -37.05 -59.60
CA ASP A 785 -19.09 -35.95 -60.07
C ASP A 785 -18.03 -35.60 -59.02
N ARG A 786 -18.42 -35.58 -57.73
CA ARG A 786 -17.49 -35.30 -56.64
C ARG A 786 -16.50 -36.44 -56.41
N ILE A 787 -16.94 -37.70 -56.47
CA ILE A 787 -16.01 -38.84 -56.37
C ILE A 787 -15.11 -38.92 -57.61
N LEU A 788 -15.61 -38.58 -58.80
CA LEU A 788 -14.78 -38.46 -60.00
C LEU A 788 -13.69 -37.39 -59.83
N GLN A 789 -13.98 -36.28 -59.15
CA GLN A 789 -13.01 -35.24 -58.79
C GLN A 789 -11.93 -35.80 -57.84
N VAL A 790 -12.30 -36.56 -56.81
CA VAL A 790 -11.36 -37.24 -55.89
C VAL A 790 -10.42 -38.16 -56.69
N LEU A 791 -10.98 -39.05 -57.50
CA LEU A 791 -10.22 -40.01 -58.30
C LEU A 791 -9.26 -39.31 -59.26
N THR A 792 -9.71 -38.28 -59.96
CA THR A 792 -8.89 -37.51 -60.90
C THR A 792 -7.75 -36.78 -60.19
N ASN A 793 -8.00 -36.22 -59.01
CA ASN A 793 -6.98 -35.56 -58.20
C ASN A 793 -5.93 -36.55 -57.67
N LEU A 794 -6.34 -37.71 -57.18
CA LEU A 794 -5.42 -38.75 -56.72
C LEU A 794 -4.59 -39.33 -57.87
N LEU A 795 -5.20 -39.58 -59.03
CA LEU A 795 -4.50 -40.08 -60.22
C LEU A 795 -3.53 -39.06 -60.82
N SER A 796 -3.93 -37.78 -60.90
CA SER A 796 -3.05 -36.71 -61.38
C SER A 796 -1.86 -36.49 -60.44
N ASN A 797 -2.06 -36.57 -59.12
CA ASN A 797 -0.97 -36.55 -58.14
C ASN A 797 -0.02 -37.76 -58.31
N SER A 798 -0.58 -38.96 -58.47
CA SER A 798 0.20 -40.17 -58.72
C SER A 798 1.07 -40.01 -59.98
N LEU A 799 0.46 -39.60 -61.10
CA LEU A 799 1.17 -39.34 -62.37
C LEU A 799 2.23 -38.26 -62.25
N LYS A 800 1.98 -37.22 -61.43
CA LYS A 800 2.92 -36.12 -61.21
C LYS A 800 4.20 -36.60 -60.53
N PHE A 801 4.09 -37.49 -59.54
CA PHE A 801 5.22 -37.95 -58.71
C PHE A 801 5.88 -39.26 -59.17
N THR A 802 5.29 -39.96 -60.15
CA THR A 802 5.98 -41.06 -60.85
C THR A 802 7.00 -40.56 -61.86
N GLU A 803 8.12 -41.29 -61.98
CA GLU A 803 9.16 -41.02 -62.98
C GLU A 803 8.68 -41.32 -64.42
N PRO A 804 9.10 -40.52 -65.42
CA PRO A 804 8.79 -40.79 -66.83
C PRO A 804 9.34 -42.15 -67.31
N ARG A 805 8.66 -42.81 -68.25
CA ARG A 805 9.05 -44.11 -68.88
C ARG A 805 8.98 -45.36 -67.99
N ASN A 806 9.05 -45.22 -66.66
CA ASN A 806 8.98 -46.36 -65.71
C ASN A 806 7.83 -46.25 -64.70
N GLY A 807 6.93 -45.27 -64.87
CA GLY A 807 5.76 -45.09 -64.01
C GLY A 807 4.78 -46.26 -64.10
N LYS A 808 4.32 -46.74 -62.95
CA LYS A 808 3.27 -47.75 -62.80
C LYS A 808 2.27 -47.27 -61.76
N ILE A 809 1.01 -47.20 -62.16
CA ILE A 809 -0.10 -46.89 -61.25
C ILE A 809 -1.04 -48.09 -61.26
N LYS A 810 -1.36 -48.61 -60.08
CA LYS A 810 -2.29 -49.71 -59.89
C LYS A 810 -3.48 -49.22 -59.09
N ILE A 811 -4.68 -49.46 -59.59
CA ILE A 811 -5.92 -49.13 -58.89
C ILE A 811 -6.58 -50.42 -58.45
N LEU A 812 -6.83 -50.53 -57.15
CA LEU A 812 -7.54 -51.60 -56.51
C LEU A 812 -8.93 -51.11 -56.09
N LEU A 813 -9.95 -51.90 -56.38
CA LEU A 813 -11.32 -51.65 -55.98
C LEU A 813 -11.80 -52.90 -55.24
N GLU A 814 -12.25 -52.72 -54.01
CA GLU A 814 -12.75 -53.79 -53.15
C GLU A 814 -14.09 -53.37 -52.53
N GLY A 815 -15.09 -54.25 -52.61
CA GLY A 815 -16.40 -54.02 -52.00
C GLY A 815 -16.52 -54.83 -50.71
N LEU A 816 -16.39 -54.18 -49.56
CA LEU A 816 -16.62 -54.79 -48.24
C LEU A 816 -18.12 -54.81 -47.89
N GLU A 817 -18.53 -55.41 -46.78
CA GLU A 817 -19.95 -55.55 -46.43
C GLU A 817 -20.70 -54.19 -46.41
N ASN A 818 -20.10 -53.17 -45.79
CA ASN A 818 -20.75 -51.86 -45.59
C ASN A 818 -20.08 -50.68 -46.30
N GLU A 819 -18.93 -50.87 -46.93
CA GLU A 819 -18.17 -49.80 -47.59
C GLU A 819 -17.53 -50.26 -48.90
N VAL A 820 -17.22 -49.30 -49.77
CA VAL A 820 -16.42 -49.48 -50.98
C VAL A 820 -15.06 -48.84 -50.75
N LEU A 821 -14.01 -49.63 -50.89
CA LEU A 821 -12.63 -49.21 -50.71
C LEU A 821 -11.95 -49.10 -52.08
N VAL A 822 -11.31 -47.95 -52.32
CA VAL A 822 -10.49 -47.70 -53.50
C VAL A 822 -9.07 -47.36 -53.05
N ALA A 823 -8.10 -48.15 -53.50
CA ALA A 823 -6.69 -47.89 -53.25
C ALA A 823 -5.95 -47.59 -54.57
N ILE A 824 -5.25 -46.46 -54.61
CA ILE A 824 -4.40 -46.04 -55.74
C ILE A 824 -2.96 -46.16 -55.28
N GLU A 825 -2.21 -47.06 -55.93
CA GLU A 825 -0.80 -47.33 -55.69
C GLU A 825 0.03 -46.78 -56.83
N ASP A 826 1.06 -46.01 -56.51
CA ASP A 826 2.09 -45.57 -57.45
C ASP A 826 3.48 -46.03 -57.02
N ASN A 827 4.40 -46.08 -57.99
CA ASN A 827 5.82 -46.37 -57.76
C ASN A 827 6.70 -45.11 -57.76
N GLY A 828 6.14 -43.96 -57.38
CA GLY A 828 6.86 -42.69 -57.27
C GLY A 828 7.76 -42.61 -56.04
N ARG A 829 8.25 -41.41 -55.75
CA ARG A 829 9.20 -41.13 -54.64
C ARG A 829 8.68 -41.38 -53.21
N GLY A 830 7.40 -41.71 -53.05
CA GLY A 830 6.75 -41.83 -51.74
C GLY A 830 6.56 -40.48 -51.01
N ILE A 831 5.96 -40.54 -49.82
CA ILE A 831 5.73 -39.39 -48.93
C ILE A 831 6.59 -39.57 -47.67
N PRO A 832 7.41 -38.58 -47.27
CA PRO A 832 8.20 -38.63 -46.03
C PRO A 832 7.33 -38.90 -44.79
N ASP A 833 7.84 -39.66 -43.83
CA ASP A 833 7.06 -40.07 -42.64
C ASP A 833 6.55 -38.88 -41.82
N GLU A 834 7.34 -37.81 -41.72
CA GLU A 834 6.99 -36.55 -41.05
C GLU A 834 5.82 -35.80 -41.71
N ASP A 835 5.61 -36.00 -43.02
CA ASP A 835 4.60 -35.28 -43.78
C ASP A 835 3.27 -36.03 -43.85
N LYS A 836 3.26 -37.35 -43.60
CA LYS A 836 2.09 -38.24 -43.77
C LYS A 836 0.85 -37.79 -42.96
N ASP A 837 1.05 -37.17 -41.81
CA ASP A 837 -0.04 -36.69 -40.95
C ASP A 837 -0.64 -35.34 -41.41
N TYR A 838 0.07 -34.62 -42.27
CA TYR A 838 -0.28 -33.25 -42.67
C TYR A 838 -0.66 -33.12 -44.14
N ILE A 839 -0.46 -34.14 -44.98
CA ILE A 839 -0.71 -34.05 -46.45
C ILE A 839 -2.15 -33.71 -46.85
N PHE A 840 -3.11 -33.93 -45.95
CA PHE A 840 -4.52 -33.58 -46.17
C PHE A 840 -4.90 -32.23 -45.55
N GLU A 841 -3.98 -31.57 -44.84
CA GLU A 841 -4.19 -30.22 -44.33
C GLU A 841 -4.16 -29.20 -45.46
N LYS A 842 -4.94 -28.13 -45.30
CA LYS A 842 -5.08 -27.09 -46.33
C LYS A 842 -3.73 -26.41 -46.57
N PHE A 843 -3.37 -26.21 -47.85
CA PHE A 843 -2.13 -25.57 -48.29
C PHE A 843 -0.83 -26.26 -47.88
N TYR A 844 -0.91 -27.42 -47.22
CA TYR A 844 0.28 -28.15 -46.81
C TYR A 844 1.01 -28.69 -48.04
N GLN A 845 2.31 -28.44 -48.09
CA GLN A 845 3.22 -29.00 -49.08
C GLN A 845 4.46 -29.53 -48.38
N SER A 846 4.79 -30.80 -48.65
CA SER A 846 6.01 -31.44 -48.17
C SER A 846 7.24 -30.56 -48.43
N LYS A 847 8.07 -30.33 -47.41
CA LYS A 847 9.26 -29.45 -47.47
C LYS A 847 10.43 -30.08 -48.23
N ASN A 848 10.48 -31.41 -48.35
CA ASN A 848 11.56 -32.17 -48.98
C ASN A 848 11.47 -32.29 -50.52
N GLN A 849 10.83 -31.32 -51.20
CA GLN A 849 10.70 -31.32 -52.66
C GLN A 849 11.91 -30.67 -53.35
N ASN A 850 13.01 -31.42 -53.49
CA ASN A 850 14.22 -30.90 -54.12
C ASN A 850 14.11 -30.67 -55.65
N ILE A 851 14.54 -29.47 -56.07
CA ILE A 851 15.16 -29.06 -57.37
C ILE A 851 14.32 -28.37 -58.47
N LYS A 852 12.98 -28.32 -58.44
CA LYS A 852 12.21 -27.38 -59.31
C LYS A 852 11.00 -26.83 -58.56
N LYS A 853 10.82 -25.49 -58.57
CA LYS A 853 9.74 -24.74 -57.89
C LYS A 853 8.44 -25.58 -57.78
N PRO A 854 7.91 -25.83 -56.57
CA PRO A 854 6.78 -26.73 -56.38
C PRO A 854 5.57 -26.20 -57.17
N LYS A 855 5.10 -27.01 -58.14
CA LYS A 855 3.90 -26.71 -58.94
C LYS A 855 2.68 -27.35 -58.28
N GLY A 856 2.05 -26.68 -57.34
CA GLY A 856 0.77 -27.10 -56.75
C GLY A 856 0.29 -26.11 -55.68
N SER A 857 -1.02 -26.08 -55.40
CA SER A 857 -1.63 -25.20 -54.40
C SER A 857 -1.69 -25.81 -52.99
N GLY A 858 -1.41 -27.11 -52.84
CA GLY A 858 -1.62 -27.84 -51.58
C GLY A 858 -3.11 -28.04 -51.21
N LEU A 859 -4.04 -27.67 -52.08
CA LEU A 859 -5.48 -27.77 -51.82
C LEU A 859 -6.12 -29.08 -52.30
N GLY A 860 -5.54 -29.74 -53.30
CA GLY A 860 -6.17 -30.89 -53.95
C GLY A 860 -6.48 -32.06 -53.01
N LEU A 861 -5.56 -32.44 -52.13
CA LEU A 861 -5.78 -33.52 -51.17
C LEU A 861 -6.73 -33.11 -50.03
N ALA A 862 -6.68 -31.85 -49.59
CA ALA A 862 -7.63 -31.32 -48.61
C ALA A 862 -9.08 -31.34 -49.15
N ILE A 863 -9.27 -31.00 -50.43
CA ILE A 863 -10.57 -31.12 -51.11
C ILE A 863 -10.99 -32.59 -51.20
N CYS A 864 -10.06 -33.51 -51.53
CA CYS A 864 -10.38 -34.93 -51.55
C CYS A 864 -10.86 -35.42 -50.19
N LYS A 865 -10.17 -35.05 -49.11
CA LYS A 865 -10.58 -35.38 -47.74
C LYS A 865 -11.96 -34.82 -47.41
N LYS A 866 -12.24 -33.56 -47.73
CA LYS A 866 -13.57 -32.98 -47.49
C LYS A 866 -14.68 -33.66 -48.28
N ILE A 867 -14.46 -33.95 -49.56
CA ILE A 867 -15.45 -34.68 -50.37
C ILE A 867 -15.73 -36.06 -49.76
N VAL A 868 -14.69 -36.83 -49.43
CA VAL A 868 -14.85 -38.17 -48.86
C VAL A 868 -15.52 -38.13 -47.48
N GLU A 869 -15.13 -37.19 -46.61
CA GLU A 869 -15.78 -36.96 -45.31
C GLU A 869 -17.26 -36.56 -45.45
N SER A 870 -17.61 -35.72 -46.43
CA SER A 870 -19.00 -35.36 -46.71
C SER A 870 -19.85 -36.54 -47.21
N HIS A 871 -19.20 -37.60 -47.71
CA HIS A 871 -19.84 -38.89 -48.02
C HIS A 871 -19.81 -39.87 -46.83
N ASN A 872 -19.50 -39.40 -45.61
CA ASN A 872 -19.28 -40.24 -44.41
C ASN A 872 -18.18 -41.30 -44.58
N GLY A 873 -17.23 -41.05 -45.49
CA GLY A 873 -16.10 -41.92 -45.78
C GLY A 873 -14.82 -41.49 -45.07
N THR A 874 -13.74 -42.25 -45.30
CA THR A 874 -12.40 -41.91 -44.81
C THR A 874 -11.38 -41.94 -45.93
N ILE A 875 -10.39 -41.05 -45.90
CA ILE A 875 -9.24 -41.09 -46.81
C ILE A 875 -7.94 -41.06 -46.00
N VAL A 876 -7.03 -41.97 -46.31
CA VAL A 876 -5.77 -42.15 -45.59
C VAL A 876 -4.63 -42.48 -46.55
N VAL A 877 -3.40 -42.24 -46.11
CA VAL A 877 -2.19 -42.75 -46.74
C VAL A 877 -1.73 -44.00 -46.00
N ASP A 878 -1.45 -45.10 -46.70
CA ASP A 878 -0.90 -46.31 -46.09
C ASP A 878 0.54 -46.04 -45.66
N LYS A 879 0.75 -45.89 -44.35
CA LYS A 879 2.06 -45.56 -43.78
C LYS A 879 3.08 -46.69 -44.01
N ASN A 880 2.64 -47.92 -44.23
CA ASN A 880 3.50 -49.11 -44.34
C ASN A 880 3.92 -49.44 -45.78
N PHE A 881 3.34 -48.76 -46.78
CA PHE A 881 3.67 -48.99 -48.18
C PHE A 881 5.01 -48.31 -48.55
N LYS A 882 6.03 -49.11 -48.90
CA LYS A 882 7.41 -48.63 -49.14
C LYS A 882 7.82 -48.54 -50.61
N SER A 883 7.01 -49.01 -51.54
CA SER A 883 7.33 -49.06 -52.98
C SER A 883 6.85 -47.82 -53.76
N GLY A 884 6.44 -46.76 -53.06
CA GLY A 884 5.94 -45.50 -53.60
C GLY A 884 4.86 -44.93 -52.66
N THR A 885 3.71 -44.50 -53.19
CA THR A 885 2.58 -44.04 -52.37
C THR A 885 1.37 -44.95 -52.58
N ARG A 886 0.67 -45.30 -51.49
CA ARG A 886 -0.65 -45.92 -51.56
C ARG A 886 -1.66 -45.02 -50.83
N MET A 887 -2.58 -44.45 -51.59
CA MET A 887 -3.69 -43.64 -51.09
C MET A 887 -4.96 -44.48 -51.09
N ILE A 888 -5.66 -44.52 -49.96
CA ILE A 888 -6.86 -45.34 -49.77
C ILE A 888 -7.99 -44.41 -49.38
N PHE A 889 -9.12 -44.47 -50.08
CA PHE A 889 -10.36 -43.91 -49.59
C PHE A 889 -11.46 -44.95 -49.54
N SER A 890 -12.31 -44.86 -48.51
CA SER A 890 -13.52 -45.66 -48.36
C SER A 890 -14.75 -44.77 -48.30
N ILE A 891 -15.86 -45.23 -48.86
CA ILE A 891 -17.18 -44.61 -48.73
C ILE A 891 -18.22 -45.68 -48.38
N PRO A 892 -19.26 -45.36 -47.60
CA PRO A 892 -20.34 -46.30 -47.31
C PRO A 892 -21.05 -46.78 -48.58
N LYS A 893 -21.53 -48.04 -48.58
CA LYS A 893 -22.37 -48.57 -49.66
C LYS A 893 -23.79 -48.01 -49.63
N LYS A 894 -24.30 -47.59 -48.47
CA LYS A 894 -25.65 -47.07 -48.22
C LYS A 894 -25.63 -45.88 -47.28
#